data_AF-A0A3M1NYG9-F1
#
_entry.id   AF-A0A3M1NYG9-F1
#
_cell.length_a   1.000
_cell.length_b   1.000
_cell.length_c   1.000
_cell.angle_alpha   90.00
_cell.angle_beta   90.00
_cell.angle_gamma   90.00
#
_symmetry.space_group_name_H-M   'P 1'
#
loop_
_entity.id
_entity.type
_entity.pdbx_description
1 polymer ?
#
loop_
_entity_poly.entity_id
_entity_poly.type
_entity_poly.pdbx_seq_one_letter_code
_entity_poly.pdbx_strand_id
1 'polypeptide(L)'
;KIIHPLYQRWYQELKKLAAAPLDVADLKNEPLSNRSETVKAAAFLYRLQNSPENLLKVVRFFSALPDAPRILNLEGGRANQGWGDFLQSATALSDLWVAYDLLYNQLDEQLRREVRKKMLTVTGQLADALIFTPTNNHVTVMAIAVLNTAIVDEYPEEVIPYTRQELWQIGLEYLSRALGLIAPDGGYAEGVYYGNFVTHHLAAFSIYFENATGIKLFRHPYLERLVNWLLANEKGSGTYSAFDDAFQVRFFYLPLIIPQSRLSREWYAHWQVLENYPAIRENLVEAITAFEPIASGIIAREDPIQFFPESGQVIFRDDGFRPRVFASFLSENEKWFANRHEHIDPFSFELSAFGKDLIIDAGYGRGTSDPDRSYFVSGYANNGILIDGLDTYRNPIWGDSLSSSMKHSFRTTRSAGTTFHHRRGDVDLSRKVFFVNQRFLIMVDEFESEAPHSVALNFNHLGELIQKSSFHLLLRNQDAELSLFNLSSATTPSTIIRDFGLFTPASRSAGAQSFRIEQTRQTEGYFGTLLYPHPGRDAPFLLTSRSIVGNGELLRLEEESQHLIDFAVNRGGQLQTDRWESDAHVLMIRYTPEMEFEQLLLVRFTHFTGDQLSFRSEIPVTLFLEKTDLGWQGYIETEHEFQPYVFSYEGIFSFPFKFNRIVIHPSLTHNSEKSYRLKGSGSVEIGTLLTPVLRPYRYHQAPPLIEWASKNVHPKTRYESWSPYQKQIFRNQIMSTVLDGFFMGFDNLQKGWFGGRRLLTNVGYTLQGIVEESYKSSSASTLDLRIPHRYDTNFRTGSSTWRIFEEGDISAEGISIRNLHLINQWASGMTVSYQGARWFKDHRRDRFAIHMPMGWGMEYQIARNLDDTEQQILTDVEGPFGIIQPGIRWSNRQDRNESFLTWRLKRFQGSIRRIQIGDSVMFHQWITLFNRA
;
A
#
# COMPACT_ATOMS: atom_id res chain seq x y z
N LYS A 1 17.08 22.65 -36.95
CA LYS A 1 15.84 21.89 -36.65
C LYS A 1 15.39 22.32 -35.27
N ILE A 2 14.12 22.71 -35.09
CA ILE A 2 13.62 23.26 -33.82
C ILE A 2 13.92 22.24 -32.71
N ILE A 3 14.81 22.59 -31.79
CA ILE A 3 15.15 21.76 -30.64
C ILE A 3 13.93 21.81 -29.73
N HIS A 4 13.35 20.66 -29.40
CA HIS A 4 12.25 20.55 -28.45
C HIS A 4 12.59 21.31 -27.15
N PRO A 5 11.68 22.11 -26.55
CA PRO A 5 12.00 22.93 -25.37
C PRO A 5 12.62 22.14 -24.20
N LEU A 6 12.25 20.86 -24.07
CA LEU A 6 12.82 19.97 -23.06
C LEU A 6 14.31 19.68 -23.27
N TYR A 7 14.75 19.42 -24.51
CA TYR A 7 16.18 19.26 -24.78
C TYR A 7 16.95 20.51 -24.40
N GLN A 8 16.40 21.70 -24.68
CA GLN A 8 17.06 22.95 -24.27
C GLN A 8 17.18 23.00 -22.75
N ARG A 9 16.10 22.70 -22.02
CA ARG A 9 16.11 22.68 -20.55
C ARG A 9 17.10 21.65 -20.00
N TRP A 10 17.04 20.40 -20.44
CA TRP A 10 17.96 19.34 -19.98
C TRP A 10 19.40 19.65 -20.31
N TYR A 11 19.65 20.24 -21.48
CA TYR A 11 20.99 20.68 -21.84
C TYR A 11 21.50 21.81 -20.94
N GLN A 12 20.64 22.73 -20.49
CA GLN A 12 21.02 23.73 -19.49
C GLN A 12 21.29 23.09 -18.11
N GLU A 13 20.46 22.15 -17.67
CA GLU A 13 20.71 21.42 -16.42
C GLU A 13 21.98 20.57 -16.49
N LEU A 14 22.24 19.91 -17.63
CA LEU A 14 23.48 19.19 -17.89
C LEU A 14 24.70 20.11 -17.81
N LYS A 15 24.61 21.33 -18.37
CA LYS A 15 25.65 22.35 -18.23
C LYS A 15 25.87 22.77 -16.78
N LYS A 16 24.80 22.98 -16.01
CA LYS A 16 24.90 23.32 -14.57
C LYS A 16 25.55 22.18 -13.79
N LEU A 17 25.13 20.95 -14.04
CA LEU A 17 25.68 19.75 -13.40
C LEU A 17 27.17 19.61 -13.74
N ALA A 18 27.54 19.66 -15.01
CA ALA A 18 28.92 19.59 -15.44
C ALA A 18 29.78 20.78 -14.96
N ALA A 19 29.19 21.94 -14.64
CA ALA A 19 29.89 23.08 -14.06
C ALA A 19 30.08 22.97 -12.53
N ALA A 20 29.32 22.12 -11.83
CA ALA A 20 29.38 21.97 -10.38
C ALA A 20 30.80 21.59 -9.92
N PRO A 21 31.40 22.23 -8.89
CA PRO A 21 32.77 21.97 -8.51
C PRO A 21 32.98 20.50 -8.11
N LEU A 22 34.09 19.92 -8.60
CA LEU A 22 34.59 18.61 -8.16
C LEU A 22 35.79 18.86 -7.27
N ASP A 23 35.58 18.87 -5.96
CA ASP A 23 36.71 18.94 -5.03
C ASP A 23 37.40 17.57 -4.96
N VAL A 24 38.50 17.44 -5.71
CA VAL A 24 39.26 16.20 -5.78
C VAL A 24 39.98 15.88 -4.46
N ALA A 25 40.16 16.87 -3.56
CA ALA A 25 40.76 16.63 -2.26
C ALA A 25 39.82 15.85 -1.32
N ASP A 26 38.50 15.93 -1.56
CA ASP A 26 37.48 15.40 -0.66
C ASP A 26 36.93 14.02 -1.10
N LEU A 27 37.45 13.45 -2.20
CA LEU A 27 37.01 12.14 -2.72
C LEU A 27 37.22 10.97 -1.74
N LYS A 28 37.89 11.18 -0.61
CA LYS A 28 38.04 10.18 0.45
C LYS A 28 36.98 10.32 1.56
N ASN A 29 36.41 11.51 1.76
CA ASN A 29 35.48 11.78 2.86
C ASN A 29 34.03 11.91 2.40
N GLU A 30 33.78 12.11 1.10
CA GLU A 30 32.44 12.10 0.50
C GLU A 30 32.25 10.88 -0.42
N PRO A 31 30.99 10.41 -0.62
CA PRO A 31 30.74 9.27 -1.50
C PRO A 31 30.85 9.67 -2.98
N LEU A 32 31.55 8.84 -3.77
CA LEU A 32 31.75 9.05 -5.20
C LEU A 32 30.44 9.10 -5.98
N SER A 33 29.40 8.40 -5.53
CA SER A 33 28.06 8.42 -6.15
C SER A 33 27.46 9.82 -6.24
N ASN A 34 27.85 10.75 -5.35
CA ASN A 34 27.37 12.14 -5.37
C ASN A 34 28.07 12.99 -6.45
N ARG A 35 29.17 12.48 -7.03
CA ARG A 35 30.05 13.22 -7.94
C ARG A 35 30.18 12.55 -9.30
N SER A 36 29.97 11.23 -9.38
CA SER A 36 30.12 10.44 -10.60
C SER A 36 29.25 10.95 -11.73
N GLU A 37 28.03 11.41 -11.44
CA GLU A 37 27.16 11.97 -12.46
C GLU A 37 27.69 13.29 -13.03
N THR A 38 28.31 14.13 -12.19
CA THR A 38 28.98 15.36 -12.66
C THR A 38 30.15 15.03 -13.60
N VAL A 39 30.89 13.96 -13.31
CA VAL A 39 31.99 13.47 -14.15
C VAL A 39 31.45 12.95 -15.48
N LYS A 40 30.38 12.14 -15.46
CA LYS A 40 29.66 11.67 -16.65
C LYS A 40 29.16 12.83 -17.51
N ALA A 41 28.53 13.83 -16.90
CA ALA A 41 28.04 15.01 -17.59
C ALA A 41 29.18 15.84 -18.22
N ALA A 42 30.29 16.04 -17.52
CA ALA A 42 31.46 16.74 -18.04
C ALA A 42 32.09 15.98 -19.22
N ALA A 43 32.25 14.65 -19.12
CA ALA A 43 32.74 13.81 -20.21
C ALA A 43 31.84 13.91 -21.45
N PHE A 44 30.52 13.84 -21.27
CA PHE A 44 29.56 13.98 -22.35
C PHE A 44 29.59 15.37 -23.01
N LEU A 45 29.65 16.45 -22.22
CA LEU A 45 29.77 17.80 -22.76
C LEU A 45 31.10 18.03 -23.49
N TYR A 46 32.20 17.41 -23.04
CA TYR A 46 33.44 17.42 -23.82
C TYR A 46 33.21 16.76 -25.19
N ARG A 47 32.53 15.62 -25.26
CA ARG A 47 32.23 14.97 -26.55
C ARG A 47 31.33 15.80 -27.45
N LEU A 48 30.40 16.55 -26.88
CA LEU A 48 29.50 17.44 -27.64
C LEU A 48 30.16 18.74 -28.10
N GLN A 49 31.06 19.33 -27.31
CA GLN A 49 31.54 20.70 -27.50
C GLN A 49 33.06 20.82 -27.68
N ASN A 50 33.79 19.72 -27.50
CA ASN A 50 35.26 19.68 -27.41
C ASN A 50 35.83 20.66 -26.36
N SER A 51 35.15 20.80 -25.21
CA SER A 51 35.52 21.75 -24.13
C SER A 51 36.75 21.27 -23.34
N PRO A 52 37.94 21.92 -23.46
CA PRO A 52 39.14 21.47 -22.76
C PRO A 52 39.02 21.52 -21.22
N GLU A 53 38.19 22.44 -20.71
CA GLU A 53 37.91 22.57 -19.28
C GLU A 53 37.22 21.31 -18.74
N ASN A 54 36.20 20.81 -19.44
CA ASN A 54 35.49 19.60 -19.05
C ASN A 54 36.41 18.36 -19.13
N LEU A 55 37.24 18.26 -20.17
CA LEU A 55 38.23 17.18 -20.27
C LEU A 55 39.21 17.21 -19.10
N LEU A 56 39.81 18.37 -18.82
CA LEU A 56 40.76 18.53 -17.72
C LEU A 56 40.12 18.18 -16.37
N LYS A 57 38.85 18.56 -16.19
CA LYS A 57 38.08 18.25 -14.99
C LYS A 57 37.90 16.74 -14.78
N VAL A 58 37.54 16.00 -15.84
CA VAL A 58 37.41 14.53 -15.75
C VAL A 58 38.77 13.86 -15.53
N VAL A 59 39.82 14.31 -16.24
CA VAL A 59 41.20 13.81 -16.06
C VAL A 59 41.68 14.00 -14.62
N ARG A 60 41.44 15.17 -14.02
CA ARG A 60 41.77 15.44 -12.62
C ARG A 60 41.01 14.53 -11.66
N PHE A 61 39.72 14.33 -11.89
CA PHE A 61 38.91 13.43 -11.07
C PHE A 61 39.43 11.99 -11.14
N PHE A 62 39.67 11.47 -12.35
CA PHE A 62 40.21 10.14 -12.57
C PHE A 62 41.61 9.95 -11.96
N SER A 63 42.48 10.97 -12.05
CA SER A 63 43.79 10.94 -11.42
C SER A 63 43.70 10.89 -9.88
N ALA A 64 42.66 11.49 -9.31
CA ALA A 64 42.42 11.54 -7.87
C ALA A 64 41.52 10.41 -7.34
N LEU A 65 41.06 9.51 -8.20
CA LEU A 65 40.16 8.42 -7.82
C LEU A 65 40.80 7.59 -6.70
N PRO A 66 40.11 7.34 -5.56
CA PRO A 66 40.68 6.56 -4.48
C PRO A 66 40.82 5.09 -4.87
N ASP A 67 41.73 4.38 -4.21
CA ASP A 67 41.81 2.91 -4.30
C ASP A 67 40.49 2.28 -3.83
N ALA A 68 40.23 1.05 -4.27
CA ALA A 68 39.05 0.30 -3.86
C ALA A 68 38.96 0.24 -2.33
N PRO A 69 37.75 0.40 -1.75
CA PRO A 69 37.59 0.46 -0.32
C PRO A 69 37.93 -0.91 0.28
N ARG A 70 38.39 -0.91 1.53
CA ARG A 70 38.38 -2.13 2.33
C ARG A 70 36.93 -2.50 2.61
N ILE A 71 36.55 -3.76 2.37
CA ILE A 71 35.25 -4.29 2.78
C ILE A 71 35.21 -4.33 4.31
N LEU A 72 34.27 -3.62 4.91
CA LEU A 72 34.09 -3.51 6.36
C LEU A 72 32.88 -4.28 6.87
N ASN A 73 31.87 -4.49 6.03
CA ASN A 73 30.66 -5.22 6.36
C ASN A 73 30.06 -5.88 5.09
N LEU A 74 28.91 -6.55 5.22
CA LEU A 74 28.19 -7.20 4.11
C LEU A 74 27.66 -6.20 3.06
N GLU A 75 27.56 -4.93 3.40
CA GLU A 75 27.19 -3.85 2.49
C GLU A 75 28.43 -3.18 1.88
N GLY A 76 29.65 -3.63 2.15
CA GLY A 76 30.87 -3.13 1.49
C GLY A 76 31.70 -2.17 2.33
N GLY A 77 32.04 -1.02 1.75
CA GLY A 77 32.87 0.02 2.37
C GLY A 77 32.12 0.83 3.44
N ARG A 78 32.67 1.99 3.84
CA ARG A 78 31.95 2.91 4.74
C ARG A 78 30.93 3.70 3.93
N ALA A 79 29.65 3.57 4.28
CA ALA A 79 28.61 4.43 3.72
C ALA A 79 28.99 5.91 3.86
N ASN A 80 28.73 6.68 2.80
CA ASN A 80 29.00 8.11 2.69
C ASN A 80 30.48 8.53 2.72
N GLN A 81 31.44 7.62 2.45
CA GLN A 81 32.87 7.96 2.35
C GLN A 81 33.54 7.24 1.18
N GLY A 82 34.26 7.97 0.33
CA GLY A 82 35.01 7.37 -0.78
C GLY A 82 34.09 6.65 -1.75
N TRP A 83 34.38 5.38 -2.05
CA TRP A 83 33.49 4.55 -2.86
C TRP A 83 32.12 4.31 -2.21
N GLY A 84 31.99 4.48 -0.89
CA GLY A 84 30.76 4.25 -0.16
C GLY A 84 30.53 2.79 0.22
N ASP A 85 29.29 2.45 0.54
CA ASP A 85 28.82 1.07 0.55
C ASP A 85 28.74 0.51 -0.90
N PHE A 86 28.31 -0.75 -1.08
CA PHE A 86 28.21 -1.41 -2.38
C PHE A 86 27.14 -0.80 -3.27
N LEU A 87 26.07 -0.25 -2.70
CA LEU A 87 25.05 0.46 -3.47
C LEU A 87 25.64 1.74 -4.06
N GLN A 88 26.27 2.56 -3.22
CA GLN A 88 26.97 3.78 -3.63
C GLN A 88 28.11 3.49 -4.62
N SER A 89 28.87 2.42 -4.38
CA SER A 89 29.96 1.98 -5.26
C SER A 89 29.41 1.58 -6.63
N ALA A 90 28.32 0.80 -6.68
CA ALA A 90 27.70 0.36 -7.91
C ALA A 90 27.10 1.52 -8.73
N THR A 91 26.44 2.48 -8.06
CA THR A 91 25.96 3.71 -8.69
C THR A 91 27.12 4.50 -9.30
N ALA A 92 28.18 4.75 -8.52
CA ALA A 92 29.34 5.47 -9.00
C ALA A 92 30.02 4.77 -10.18
N LEU A 93 30.19 3.44 -10.08
CA LEU A 93 30.86 2.63 -11.08
C LEU A 93 30.13 2.68 -12.44
N SER A 94 28.80 2.60 -12.44
CA SER A 94 27.98 2.75 -13.65
C SER A 94 28.25 4.07 -14.38
N ASP A 95 28.25 5.19 -13.66
CA ASP A 95 28.50 6.51 -14.25
C ASP A 95 29.94 6.69 -14.74
N LEU A 96 30.91 6.18 -13.97
CA LEU A 96 32.33 6.33 -14.28
C LEU A 96 32.74 5.49 -15.49
N TRP A 97 32.14 4.32 -15.71
CA TRP A 97 32.35 3.55 -16.93
C TRP A 97 31.87 4.28 -18.19
N VAL A 98 30.75 4.99 -18.11
CA VAL A 98 30.26 5.83 -19.22
C VAL A 98 31.23 6.98 -19.48
N ALA A 99 31.70 7.66 -18.42
CA ALA A 99 32.69 8.73 -18.57
C ALA A 99 34.03 8.21 -19.17
N TYR A 100 34.45 7.02 -18.75
CA TYR A 100 35.67 6.36 -19.22
C TYR A 100 35.56 5.98 -20.70
N ASP A 101 34.46 5.35 -21.10
CA ASP A 101 34.19 4.98 -22.50
C ASP A 101 34.16 6.22 -23.42
N LEU A 102 33.41 7.26 -23.00
CA LEU A 102 33.32 8.51 -23.75
C LEU A 102 34.68 9.18 -23.99
N LEU A 103 35.62 9.06 -23.06
CA LEU A 103 36.93 9.72 -23.11
C LEU A 103 38.10 8.78 -23.38
N TYR A 104 37.87 7.50 -23.67
CA TYR A 104 38.91 6.48 -23.73
C TYR A 104 40.12 6.89 -24.59
N ASN A 105 39.86 7.54 -25.74
CA ASN A 105 40.90 7.98 -26.68
C ASN A 105 41.60 9.30 -26.28
N GLN A 106 41.09 10.01 -25.27
CA GLN A 106 41.66 11.25 -24.75
C GLN A 106 42.47 11.05 -23.47
N LEU A 107 42.29 9.91 -22.80
CA LEU A 107 43.10 9.54 -21.64
C LEU A 107 44.42 8.94 -22.11
N ASP A 108 45.52 9.35 -21.48
CA ASP A 108 46.81 8.70 -21.73
C ASP A 108 46.83 7.26 -21.20
N GLU A 109 47.75 6.45 -21.72
CA GLU A 109 47.80 5.01 -21.43
C GLU A 109 48.08 4.70 -19.95
N GLN A 110 48.82 5.56 -19.26
CA GLN A 110 49.09 5.38 -17.83
C GLN A 110 47.82 5.60 -17.03
N LEU A 111 47.15 6.74 -17.24
CA LEU A 111 45.91 7.08 -16.56
C LEU A 111 44.82 6.05 -16.86
N ARG A 112 44.71 5.57 -18.11
CA ARG A 112 43.78 4.48 -18.45
C ARG A 112 44.01 3.24 -17.60
N ARG A 113 45.26 2.77 -17.50
CA ARG A 113 45.61 1.59 -16.70
C ARG A 113 45.29 1.78 -15.22
N GLU A 114 45.60 2.95 -14.67
CA GLU A 114 45.36 3.24 -13.25
C GLU A 114 43.86 3.31 -12.91
N VAL A 115 43.08 4.03 -13.71
CA VAL A 115 41.62 4.17 -13.51
C VAL A 115 40.93 2.82 -13.70
N ARG A 116 41.25 2.11 -14.79
CA ARG A 116 40.76 0.77 -15.09
C ARG A 116 41.01 -0.17 -13.92
N LYS A 117 42.24 -0.20 -13.40
CA LYS A 117 42.60 -1.05 -12.25
C LYS A 117 41.70 -0.79 -11.04
N LYS A 118 41.48 0.47 -10.68
CA LYS A 118 40.64 0.86 -9.53
C LYS A 118 39.19 0.45 -9.72
N MET A 119 38.60 0.75 -10.88
CA MET A 119 37.21 0.41 -11.20
C MET A 119 36.97 -1.11 -11.28
N LEU A 120 37.90 -1.86 -11.89
CA LEU A 120 37.82 -3.32 -11.94
C LEU A 120 37.95 -3.95 -10.55
N THR A 121 38.83 -3.44 -9.69
CA THR A 121 38.95 -3.94 -8.31
C THR A 121 37.62 -3.82 -7.55
N VAL A 122 36.92 -2.68 -7.68
CA VAL A 122 35.58 -2.49 -7.09
C VAL A 122 34.56 -3.43 -7.75
N THR A 123 34.62 -3.63 -9.07
CA THR A 123 33.75 -4.59 -9.77
C THR A 123 33.92 -6.00 -9.20
N GLY A 124 35.16 -6.45 -8.96
CA GLY A 124 35.44 -7.75 -8.36
C GLY A 124 34.80 -7.89 -6.97
N GLN A 125 34.87 -6.86 -6.13
CA GLN A 125 34.21 -6.84 -4.83
C GLN A 125 32.68 -6.94 -4.95
N LEU A 126 32.07 -6.25 -5.91
CA LEU A 126 30.63 -6.34 -6.17
C LEU A 126 30.23 -7.74 -6.64
N ALA A 127 31.00 -8.34 -7.55
CA ALA A 127 30.75 -9.70 -8.05
C ALA A 127 30.80 -10.74 -6.91
N ASP A 128 31.78 -10.63 -6.01
CA ASP A 128 31.87 -11.48 -4.82
C ASP A 128 30.69 -11.26 -3.87
N ALA A 129 30.30 -9.99 -3.64
CA ALA A 129 29.27 -9.61 -2.69
C ALA A 129 27.85 -10.00 -3.12
N LEU A 130 27.57 -10.04 -4.43
CA LEU A 130 26.27 -10.43 -4.99
C LEU A 130 25.80 -11.79 -4.45
N ILE A 131 26.74 -12.71 -4.19
CA ILE A 131 26.47 -14.06 -3.67
C ILE A 131 25.80 -14.02 -2.29
N PHE A 132 26.17 -13.05 -1.46
CA PHE A 132 25.74 -12.94 -0.06
C PHE A 132 24.68 -11.86 0.16
N THR A 133 24.40 -11.04 -0.85
CA THR A 133 23.45 -9.94 -0.74
C THR A 133 22.01 -10.48 -0.79
N PRO A 134 21.15 -10.14 0.20
CA PRO A 134 19.73 -10.50 0.16
C PRO A 134 19.07 -9.99 -1.12
N THR A 135 18.07 -10.71 -1.63
CA THR A 135 17.37 -10.30 -2.85
C THR A 135 16.51 -9.08 -2.55
N ASN A 136 17.04 -7.90 -2.89
CA ASN A 136 16.42 -6.59 -2.69
C ASN A 136 16.86 -5.63 -3.81
N ASN A 137 16.49 -4.36 -3.71
CA ASN A 137 16.90 -3.32 -4.66
C ASN A 137 18.43 -3.20 -4.84
N HIS A 138 19.26 -3.49 -3.82
CA HIS A 138 20.73 -3.38 -3.91
C HIS A 138 21.29 -4.34 -4.96
N VAL A 139 20.78 -5.59 -5.00
CA VAL A 139 21.23 -6.60 -5.98
C VAL A 139 21.01 -6.11 -7.41
N THR A 140 19.92 -5.40 -7.68
CA THR A 140 19.66 -4.82 -9.00
C THR A 140 20.76 -3.85 -9.41
N VAL A 141 21.10 -2.89 -8.54
CA VAL A 141 22.09 -1.84 -8.85
C VAL A 141 23.51 -2.44 -8.97
N MET A 142 23.86 -3.35 -8.07
CA MET A 142 25.15 -4.06 -8.09
C MET A 142 25.32 -4.90 -9.36
N ALA A 143 24.28 -5.66 -9.73
CA ALA A 143 24.30 -6.49 -10.93
C ALA A 143 24.40 -5.65 -12.22
N ILE A 144 23.70 -4.51 -12.28
CA ILE A 144 23.82 -3.55 -13.38
C ILE A 144 25.25 -3.03 -13.49
N ALA A 145 25.90 -2.68 -12.38
CA ALA A 145 27.27 -2.18 -12.41
C ALA A 145 28.26 -3.24 -12.92
N VAL A 146 28.10 -4.50 -12.50
CA VAL A 146 28.89 -5.64 -13.02
C VAL A 146 28.65 -5.85 -14.52
N LEU A 147 27.40 -5.76 -14.99
CA LEU A 147 27.06 -5.86 -16.41
C LEU A 147 27.66 -4.70 -17.23
N ASN A 148 27.62 -3.47 -16.70
CA ASN A 148 28.25 -2.32 -17.32
C ASN A 148 29.77 -2.53 -17.48
N THR A 149 30.45 -3.07 -16.47
CA THR A 149 31.85 -3.46 -16.60
C THR A 149 32.05 -4.49 -17.72
N ALA A 150 31.22 -5.53 -17.79
CA ALA A 150 31.31 -6.54 -18.84
C ALA A 150 31.00 -6.00 -20.24
N ILE A 151 30.24 -4.90 -20.36
CA ILE A 151 30.01 -4.21 -21.63
C ILE A 151 31.27 -3.44 -22.05
N VAL A 152 31.87 -2.68 -21.13
CA VAL A 152 32.94 -1.71 -21.43
C VAL A 152 34.34 -2.32 -21.46
N ASP A 153 34.66 -3.25 -20.56
CA ASP A 153 36.01 -3.80 -20.41
C ASP A 153 36.18 -5.14 -21.16
N GLU A 154 37.20 -5.23 -22.02
CA GLU A 154 37.44 -6.42 -22.84
C GLU A 154 38.20 -7.54 -22.12
N TYR A 155 39.05 -7.20 -21.14
CA TYR A 155 40.02 -8.13 -20.53
C TYR A 155 40.10 -8.01 -18.99
N PRO A 156 38.97 -8.01 -18.25
CA PRO A 156 38.96 -7.75 -16.81
C PRO A 156 39.83 -8.73 -16.01
N GLU A 157 40.08 -9.93 -16.54
CA GLU A 157 40.93 -10.97 -15.96
C GLU A 157 42.39 -10.54 -15.72
N GLU A 158 42.85 -9.47 -16.37
CA GLU A 158 44.17 -8.89 -16.12
C GLU A 158 44.29 -8.23 -14.73
N VAL A 159 43.16 -7.88 -14.10
CA VAL A 159 43.11 -7.15 -12.82
C VAL A 159 42.38 -7.93 -11.73
N ILE A 160 41.29 -8.61 -12.07
CA ILE A 160 40.42 -9.36 -11.15
C ILE A 160 40.30 -10.82 -11.58
N PRO A 161 39.90 -11.77 -10.72
CA PRO A 161 39.87 -13.20 -11.07
C PRO A 161 38.68 -13.60 -11.96
N TYR A 162 38.02 -12.63 -12.61
CA TYR A 162 36.82 -12.83 -13.40
C TYR A 162 37.07 -12.42 -14.84
N THR A 163 36.76 -13.31 -15.77
CA THR A 163 36.69 -13.01 -17.20
C THR A 163 35.48 -12.15 -17.52
N ARG A 164 35.51 -11.48 -18.67
CA ARG A 164 34.36 -10.72 -19.19
C ARG A 164 33.07 -11.55 -19.24
N GLN A 165 33.17 -12.81 -19.68
CA GLN A 165 32.03 -13.71 -19.79
C GLN A 165 31.48 -14.11 -18.42
N GLU A 166 32.35 -14.35 -17.42
CA GLU A 166 31.91 -14.66 -16.07
C GLU A 166 31.20 -13.46 -15.42
N LEU A 167 31.74 -12.24 -15.56
CA LEU A 167 31.06 -11.03 -15.09
C LEU A 167 29.69 -10.86 -15.74
N TRP A 168 29.57 -11.09 -17.05
CA TRP A 168 28.30 -11.06 -17.76
C TRP A 168 27.30 -12.08 -17.20
N GLN A 169 27.74 -13.32 -16.96
CA GLN A 169 26.90 -14.38 -16.42
C GLN A 169 26.45 -14.08 -14.99
N ILE A 170 27.37 -13.67 -14.11
CA ILE A 170 27.08 -13.26 -12.73
C ILE A 170 26.07 -12.12 -12.74
N GLY A 171 26.34 -11.06 -13.50
CA GLY A 171 25.46 -9.91 -13.60
C GLY A 171 24.04 -10.28 -14.07
N LEU A 172 23.89 -11.11 -15.11
CA LEU A 172 22.57 -11.53 -15.60
C LEU A 172 21.83 -12.43 -14.60
N GLU A 173 22.52 -13.37 -13.95
CA GLU A 173 21.93 -14.27 -12.96
C GLU A 173 21.34 -13.49 -11.79
N TYR A 174 22.13 -12.59 -11.19
CA TYR A 174 21.70 -11.82 -10.04
C TYR A 174 20.70 -10.72 -10.41
N LEU A 175 20.80 -10.12 -11.59
CA LEU A 175 19.76 -9.22 -12.09
C LEU A 175 18.44 -9.98 -12.25
N SER A 176 18.45 -11.17 -12.84
CA SER A 176 17.25 -12.00 -12.98
C SER A 176 16.65 -12.38 -11.62
N ARG A 177 17.49 -12.66 -10.62
CA ARG A 177 17.03 -12.96 -9.25
C ARG A 177 16.37 -11.73 -8.60
N ALA A 178 16.98 -10.55 -8.72
CA ALA A 178 16.45 -9.31 -8.17
C ALA A 178 15.14 -8.88 -8.85
N LEU A 179 15.04 -9.04 -10.18
CA LEU A 179 13.81 -8.82 -10.94
C LEU A 179 12.70 -9.83 -10.59
N GLY A 180 13.02 -10.91 -9.87
CA GLY A 180 12.05 -11.85 -9.31
C GLY A 180 11.13 -11.23 -8.25
N LEU A 181 11.45 -10.05 -7.73
CA LEU A 181 10.59 -9.25 -6.85
C LEU A 181 9.43 -8.56 -7.60
N ILE A 182 9.39 -8.66 -8.93
CA ILE A 182 8.29 -8.16 -9.75
C ILE A 182 7.22 -9.26 -9.85
N ALA A 183 6.04 -8.98 -9.33
CA ALA A 183 4.86 -9.81 -9.45
C ALA A 183 4.48 -10.07 -10.91
N PRO A 184 3.82 -11.20 -11.22
CA PRO A 184 3.35 -11.47 -12.57
C PRO A 184 2.47 -10.37 -13.16
N ASP A 185 1.80 -9.55 -12.36
CA ASP A 185 1.00 -8.40 -12.78
C ASP A 185 1.75 -7.05 -12.79
N GLY A 186 3.01 -7.02 -12.35
CA GLY A 186 3.89 -5.85 -12.37
C GLY A 186 4.17 -5.22 -11.01
N GLY A 187 3.44 -5.57 -9.95
CA GLY A 187 3.72 -5.02 -8.61
C GLY A 187 5.13 -5.34 -8.13
N TYR A 188 5.78 -4.41 -7.43
CA TYR A 188 7.11 -4.63 -6.85
C TYR A 188 7.01 -4.87 -5.35
N ALA A 189 7.69 -5.91 -4.87
CA ALA A 189 7.62 -6.36 -3.47
C ALA A 189 7.89 -5.25 -2.45
N GLU A 190 8.94 -4.44 -2.66
CA GLU A 190 9.37 -3.38 -1.72
C GLU A 190 8.56 -2.08 -1.86
N GLY A 191 7.36 -2.16 -2.44
CA GLY A 191 6.51 -1.02 -2.68
C GLY A 191 6.92 -0.13 -3.86
N VAL A 192 6.12 0.92 -4.06
CA VAL A 192 6.18 1.76 -5.27
C VAL A 192 7.48 2.55 -5.36
N TYR A 193 7.99 3.02 -4.22
CA TYR A 193 9.22 3.81 -4.17
C TYR A 193 10.43 3.02 -4.66
N TYR A 194 10.64 1.81 -4.13
CA TYR A 194 11.76 0.97 -4.54
C TYR A 194 11.56 0.35 -5.92
N GLY A 195 10.32 0.02 -6.30
CA GLY A 195 10.00 -0.38 -7.67
C GLY A 195 10.39 0.70 -8.68
N ASN A 196 10.23 1.96 -8.30
CA ASN A 196 10.67 3.10 -9.07
C ASN A 196 12.20 3.26 -9.07
N PHE A 197 12.83 3.17 -7.91
CA PHE A 197 14.29 3.22 -7.75
C PHE A 197 15.02 2.19 -8.64
N VAL A 198 14.56 0.92 -8.65
CA VAL A 198 15.17 -0.09 -9.52
C VAL A 198 14.90 0.18 -11.00
N THR A 199 13.69 0.67 -11.31
CA THR A 199 13.30 1.03 -12.68
C THR A 199 14.16 2.17 -13.23
N HIS A 200 14.52 3.14 -12.39
CA HIS A 200 15.43 4.22 -12.73
C HIS A 200 16.81 3.69 -13.20
N HIS A 201 17.42 2.79 -12.44
CA HIS A 201 18.71 2.20 -12.81
C HIS A 201 18.61 1.29 -14.05
N LEU A 202 17.55 0.47 -14.13
CA LEU A 202 17.26 -0.36 -15.30
C LEU A 202 17.07 0.47 -16.57
N ALA A 203 16.46 1.65 -16.45
CA ALA A 203 16.19 2.52 -17.59
C ALA A 203 17.47 3.02 -18.25
N ALA A 204 18.44 3.50 -17.47
CA ALA A 204 19.77 3.85 -17.99
C ALA A 204 20.49 2.63 -18.58
N PHE A 205 20.54 1.52 -17.82
CA PHE A 205 21.18 0.29 -18.26
C PHE A 205 20.61 -0.27 -19.56
N SER A 206 19.30 -0.17 -19.76
CA SER A 206 18.62 -0.73 -20.93
C SER A 206 19.12 -0.14 -22.26
N ILE A 207 19.59 1.10 -22.25
CA ILE A 207 20.18 1.76 -23.43
C ILE A 207 21.53 1.13 -23.75
N TYR A 208 22.38 0.94 -22.74
CA TYR A 208 23.69 0.30 -22.92
C TYR A 208 23.53 -1.17 -23.33
N PHE A 209 22.57 -1.86 -22.71
CA PHE A 209 22.23 -3.23 -23.02
C PHE A 209 21.73 -3.38 -24.46
N GLU A 210 20.83 -2.51 -24.93
CA GLU A 210 20.41 -2.50 -26.33
C GLU A 210 21.59 -2.26 -27.26
N ASN A 211 22.43 -1.26 -26.98
CA ASN A 211 23.58 -0.97 -27.84
C ASN A 211 24.58 -2.14 -27.92
N ALA A 212 24.76 -2.87 -26.81
CA ALA A 212 25.66 -4.02 -26.76
C ALA A 212 25.07 -5.30 -27.37
N THR A 213 23.74 -5.49 -27.33
CA THR A 213 23.10 -6.78 -27.65
C THR A 213 22.06 -6.74 -28.78
N GLY A 214 21.58 -5.55 -29.14
CA GLY A 214 20.41 -5.32 -29.99
C GLY A 214 19.06 -5.62 -29.31
N ILE A 215 19.04 -5.93 -28.02
CA ILE A 215 17.84 -6.32 -27.27
C ILE A 215 17.29 -5.13 -26.47
N LYS A 216 16.04 -4.77 -26.72
CA LYS A 216 15.31 -3.78 -25.93
C LYS A 216 14.71 -4.39 -24.67
N LEU A 217 15.31 -4.10 -23.53
CA LEU A 217 14.96 -4.71 -22.24
C LEU A 217 13.50 -4.47 -21.85
N PHE A 218 12.99 -3.24 -22.02
CA PHE A 218 11.59 -2.88 -21.68
C PHE A 218 10.54 -3.34 -22.70
N ARG A 219 10.91 -4.14 -23.72
CA ARG A 219 9.95 -4.93 -24.50
C ARG A 219 9.63 -6.27 -23.85
N HIS A 220 10.29 -6.60 -22.73
CA HIS A 220 9.98 -7.79 -21.96
C HIS A 220 8.66 -7.59 -21.21
N PRO A 221 7.68 -8.52 -21.32
CA PRO A 221 6.34 -8.31 -20.75
C PRO A 221 6.31 -8.07 -19.23
N TYR A 222 7.25 -8.62 -18.46
CA TYR A 222 7.32 -8.35 -17.01
C TYR A 222 7.69 -6.88 -16.71
N LEU A 223 8.63 -6.31 -17.48
CA LEU A 223 9.05 -4.93 -17.27
C LEU A 223 8.00 -3.94 -17.81
N GLU A 224 7.32 -4.28 -18.91
CA GLU A 224 6.15 -3.49 -19.36
C GLU A 224 5.06 -3.44 -18.28
N ARG A 225 4.78 -4.56 -17.61
CA ARG A 225 3.81 -4.61 -16.51
C ARG A 225 4.27 -3.83 -15.29
N LEU A 226 5.55 -3.90 -14.92
CA LEU A 226 6.12 -3.06 -13.86
C LEU A 226 5.91 -1.58 -14.15
N VAL A 227 6.22 -1.14 -15.36
CA VAL A 227 6.04 0.27 -15.75
C VAL A 227 4.57 0.66 -15.72
N ASN A 228 3.66 -0.21 -16.18
CA ASN A 228 2.22 0.03 -16.09
C ASN A 228 1.73 0.14 -14.65
N TRP A 229 2.24 -0.71 -13.76
CA TRP A 229 1.94 -0.65 -12.32
C TRP A 229 2.46 0.62 -11.66
N LEU A 230 3.69 1.05 -11.98
CA LEU A 230 4.24 2.31 -11.47
C LEU A 230 3.40 3.50 -11.97
N LEU A 231 3.08 3.56 -13.26
CA LEU A 231 2.21 4.60 -13.83
C LEU A 231 0.82 4.59 -13.18
N ALA A 232 0.31 3.41 -12.84
CA ALA A 232 -0.98 3.28 -12.17
C ALA A 232 -0.99 4.03 -10.85
N ASN A 233 0.11 3.96 -10.09
CA ASN A 233 0.28 4.54 -8.75
C ASN A 233 0.54 6.06 -8.75
N GLU A 234 0.62 6.72 -9.90
CA GLU A 234 0.80 8.17 -9.98
C GLU A 234 -0.50 8.90 -9.59
N LYS A 235 -0.43 9.73 -8.55
CA LYS A 235 -1.51 10.58 -8.04
C LYS A 235 -1.71 11.80 -8.93
N GLY A 236 -2.84 12.50 -8.78
CA GLY A 236 -3.12 13.75 -9.52
C GLY A 236 -2.11 14.88 -9.27
N SER A 237 -1.37 14.82 -8.15
CA SER A 237 -0.26 15.72 -7.81
C SER A 237 1.03 15.43 -8.60
N GLY A 238 1.16 14.24 -9.19
CA GLY A 238 2.36 13.70 -9.82
C GLY A 238 3.33 12.99 -8.85
N THR A 239 2.96 12.82 -7.57
CA THR A 239 3.66 11.92 -6.63
C THR A 239 3.10 10.51 -6.73
N TYR A 240 3.82 9.53 -6.20
CA TYR A 240 3.36 8.14 -6.12
C TYR A 240 2.71 7.82 -4.78
N SER A 241 2.05 6.66 -4.74
CA SER A 241 1.59 6.06 -3.48
C SER A 241 2.74 5.82 -2.51
N ALA A 242 2.46 6.01 -1.21
CA ALA A 242 3.46 5.97 -0.14
C ALA A 242 3.39 4.71 0.72
N PHE A 243 2.81 3.62 0.21
CA PHE A 243 2.85 2.31 0.89
C PHE A 243 4.28 1.78 1.02
N ASP A 244 4.48 0.95 2.04
CA ASP A 244 5.77 0.39 2.42
C ASP A 244 6.82 1.47 2.75
N ASP A 245 8.10 1.13 2.59
CA ASP A 245 9.22 2.06 2.69
C ASP A 245 9.27 3.05 1.52
N ALA A 246 8.27 3.92 1.47
CA ALA A 246 8.12 4.92 0.43
C ALA A 246 8.18 6.35 0.94
N PHE A 247 8.74 7.18 0.07
CA PHE A 247 8.59 8.63 0.10
C PHE A 247 7.59 9.05 -0.97
N GLN A 248 6.82 10.10 -0.75
CA GLN A 248 6.07 10.80 -1.79
C GLN A 248 7.00 11.62 -2.69
N VAL A 249 7.76 10.91 -3.50
CA VAL A 249 8.64 11.49 -4.50
C VAL A 249 8.03 11.37 -5.88
N ARG A 250 8.73 12.01 -6.82
CA ARG A 250 8.40 12.02 -8.24
C ARG A 250 9.66 11.56 -8.94
N PHE A 251 9.53 10.66 -9.90
CA PHE A 251 10.70 10.04 -10.49
C PHE A 251 10.70 10.17 -12.01
N PHE A 252 11.91 10.05 -12.55
CA PHE A 252 12.22 10.39 -13.92
C PHE A 252 12.93 9.22 -14.61
N TYR A 253 12.15 8.28 -15.13
CA TYR A 253 12.64 7.16 -15.96
C TYR A 253 11.89 7.04 -17.28
N LEU A 254 10.68 7.60 -17.39
CA LEU A 254 9.82 7.45 -18.56
C LEU A 254 10.48 7.84 -19.91
N PRO A 255 11.30 8.91 -20.01
CA PRO A 255 11.95 9.24 -21.29
C PRO A 255 12.94 8.20 -21.78
N LEU A 256 13.50 7.43 -20.85
CA LEU A 256 14.45 6.36 -21.14
C LEU A 256 13.72 5.06 -21.49
N ILE A 257 12.59 4.79 -20.84
CA ILE A 257 11.83 3.54 -21.02
C ILE A 257 10.99 3.56 -22.30
N ILE A 258 10.43 4.71 -22.67
CA ILE A 258 9.48 4.75 -23.79
C ILE A 258 10.10 4.24 -25.11
N PRO A 259 11.28 4.72 -25.55
CA PRO A 259 11.95 4.17 -26.74
C PRO A 259 12.26 2.67 -26.64
N GLN A 260 12.38 2.17 -25.40
CA GLN A 260 12.70 0.79 -25.04
C GLN A 260 11.46 -0.11 -24.90
N SER A 261 10.24 0.43 -25.00
CA SER A 261 8.99 -0.29 -24.69
C SER A 261 7.99 -0.28 -25.84
N ARG A 262 6.86 -0.97 -25.67
CA ARG A 262 5.70 -0.88 -26.57
C ARG A 262 4.65 0.15 -26.13
N LEU A 263 4.94 0.92 -25.08
CA LEU A 263 4.02 1.83 -24.38
C LEU A 263 3.71 3.13 -25.17
N SER A 264 3.37 2.99 -26.46
CA SER A 264 3.18 4.11 -27.39
C SER A 264 1.91 4.92 -27.12
N ARG A 265 0.98 4.41 -26.30
CA ARG A 265 -0.30 5.07 -25.96
C ARG A 265 -0.22 5.86 -24.65
N GLU A 266 0.67 5.46 -23.73
CA GLU A 266 1.02 6.15 -22.48
C GLU A 266 1.83 7.45 -22.72
N TRP A 267 2.15 7.75 -23.98
CA TRP A 267 2.91 8.91 -24.48
C TRP A 267 2.36 10.29 -24.08
N TYR A 268 1.05 10.45 -23.84
CA TYR A 268 0.52 11.74 -23.39
C TYR A 268 0.82 12.01 -21.90
N ALA A 269 0.95 10.94 -21.10
CA ALA A 269 1.40 11.05 -19.72
C ALA A 269 2.80 11.63 -19.62
N HIS A 270 3.63 11.14 -20.53
CA HIS A 270 4.98 11.58 -20.73
C HIS A 270 5.08 13.09 -21.01
N TRP A 271 4.21 13.65 -21.86
CA TRP A 271 4.19 15.09 -22.14
C TRP A 271 3.97 15.93 -20.88
N GLN A 272 2.98 15.56 -20.05
CA GLN A 272 2.66 16.31 -18.85
C GLN A 272 3.66 16.10 -17.70
N VAL A 273 4.23 14.89 -17.54
CA VAL A 273 5.38 14.64 -16.67
C VAL A 273 6.52 15.58 -17.08
N LEU A 274 6.85 15.63 -18.35
CA LEU A 274 8.00 16.39 -18.82
C LEU A 274 7.85 17.92 -18.75
N GLU A 275 6.67 18.47 -19.05
CA GLU A 275 6.42 19.91 -18.96
C GLU A 275 6.45 20.42 -17.51
N ASN A 276 6.02 19.59 -16.55
CA ASN A 276 5.86 19.98 -15.15
C ASN A 276 7.04 19.59 -14.24
N TYR A 277 8.03 18.85 -14.75
CA TYR A 277 9.28 18.54 -14.04
C TYR A 277 10.46 19.35 -14.58
N PRO A 278 10.65 20.62 -14.15
CA PRO A 278 11.72 21.47 -14.66
C PRO A 278 13.13 21.07 -14.20
N ALA A 279 13.28 20.20 -13.20
CA ALA A 279 14.56 19.90 -12.57
C ALA A 279 14.85 18.39 -12.62
N ILE A 280 15.21 17.90 -13.80
CA ILE A 280 15.85 16.60 -13.92
C ILE A 280 17.31 16.80 -13.56
N ARG A 281 17.76 16.05 -12.56
CA ARG A 281 19.17 16.05 -12.16
C ARG A 281 19.88 14.77 -12.56
N GLU A 282 19.15 13.65 -12.58
CA GLU A 282 19.70 12.32 -12.77
C GLU A 282 19.48 11.78 -14.20
N ASN A 283 20.42 10.97 -14.69
CA ASN A 283 20.43 10.34 -16.02
C ASN A 283 20.22 11.33 -17.19
N LEU A 284 20.71 12.56 -17.04
CA LEU A 284 20.57 13.61 -18.06
C LEU A 284 21.24 13.24 -19.39
N VAL A 285 22.39 12.56 -19.33
CA VAL A 285 23.14 12.12 -20.52
C VAL A 285 22.28 11.13 -21.30
N GLU A 286 21.78 10.10 -20.63
CA GLU A 286 20.93 9.07 -21.21
C GLU A 286 19.65 9.69 -21.78
N ALA A 287 19.00 10.59 -21.03
CA ALA A 287 17.76 11.25 -21.46
C ALA A 287 17.97 12.09 -22.72
N ILE A 288 19.06 12.83 -22.82
CA ILE A 288 19.39 13.61 -24.03
C ILE A 288 19.68 12.68 -25.21
N THR A 289 20.32 11.54 -24.99
CA THR A 289 20.69 10.61 -26.08
C THR A 289 19.55 9.72 -26.56
N ALA A 290 18.63 9.33 -25.67
CA ALA A 290 17.61 8.34 -25.95
C ALA A 290 16.20 8.93 -26.16
N PHE A 291 15.94 10.15 -25.69
CA PHE A 291 14.63 10.76 -25.91
C PHE A 291 14.35 10.89 -27.40
N GLU A 292 13.20 10.41 -27.85
CA GLU A 292 12.72 10.57 -29.21
C GLU A 292 11.44 11.40 -29.19
N PRO A 293 11.42 12.63 -29.74
CA PRO A 293 10.20 13.42 -29.80
C PRO A 293 9.21 12.81 -30.81
N ILE A 294 8.17 12.14 -30.32
CA ILE A 294 7.07 11.65 -31.17
C ILE A 294 6.05 12.77 -31.42
N ALA A 295 5.49 12.81 -32.64
CA ALA A 295 4.46 13.77 -33.04
C ALA A 295 3.22 13.67 -32.13
N SER A 296 2.74 14.82 -31.66
CA SER A 296 1.61 14.96 -30.75
C SER A 296 0.32 14.38 -31.33
N GLY A 297 -0.28 13.42 -30.62
CA GLY A 297 -1.68 13.02 -30.76
C GLY A 297 -2.25 12.77 -29.37
N ILE A 298 -3.48 13.24 -29.11
CA ILE A 298 -4.19 12.93 -27.88
C ILE A 298 -4.65 11.47 -27.98
N ILE A 299 -4.13 10.61 -27.11
CA ILE A 299 -4.61 9.24 -26.95
C ILE A 299 -5.14 9.14 -25.50
N ALA A 300 -6.40 8.74 -25.34
CA ALA A 300 -7.00 8.50 -24.03
C ALA A 300 -6.25 7.36 -23.32
N ARG A 301 -6.12 7.45 -21.98
CA ARG A 301 -5.55 6.37 -21.16
C ARG A 301 -6.49 5.16 -21.21
N GLU A 302 -5.97 3.96 -21.40
CA GLU A 302 -6.80 2.79 -21.72
C GLU A 302 -7.72 2.34 -20.57
N ASP A 303 -7.32 2.53 -19.31
CA ASP A 303 -8.16 2.16 -18.17
C ASP A 303 -7.92 3.06 -16.94
N PRO A 304 -8.94 3.77 -16.45
CA PRO A 304 -8.87 4.51 -15.19
C PRO A 304 -8.88 3.61 -13.95
N ILE A 305 -9.25 2.33 -14.08
CA ILE A 305 -9.30 1.39 -12.96
C ILE A 305 -8.38 0.21 -13.25
N GLN A 306 -7.43 -0.08 -12.37
CA GLN A 306 -6.45 -1.14 -12.58
C GLN A 306 -6.39 -2.07 -11.36
N PHE A 307 -6.38 -3.37 -11.64
CA PHE A 307 -6.31 -4.42 -10.63
C PHE A 307 -5.00 -5.19 -10.78
N PHE A 308 -4.33 -5.41 -9.66
CA PHE A 308 -3.10 -6.15 -9.54
C PHE A 308 -3.27 -7.26 -8.48
N PRO A 309 -3.98 -8.35 -8.81
CA PRO A 309 -4.34 -9.39 -7.84
C PRO A 309 -3.18 -10.22 -7.30
N GLU A 310 -2.05 -10.29 -8.00
CA GLU A 310 -0.87 -11.05 -7.57
C GLU A 310 -0.04 -10.27 -6.55
N SER A 311 0.11 -8.95 -6.76
CA SER A 311 0.67 -8.03 -5.77
C SER A 311 -0.34 -7.63 -4.68
N GLY A 312 -1.64 -7.84 -4.93
CA GLY A 312 -2.70 -7.56 -3.98
C GLY A 312 -3.09 -6.09 -3.92
N GLN A 313 -3.01 -5.35 -5.04
CA GLN A 313 -3.35 -3.92 -5.09
C GLN A 313 -4.50 -3.66 -6.08
N VAL A 314 -5.34 -2.66 -5.77
CA VAL A 314 -6.25 -2.04 -6.74
C VAL A 314 -6.07 -0.54 -6.73
N ILE A 315 -6.22 0.07 -7.91
CA ILE A 315 -6.13 1.51 -8.09
C ILE A 315 -7.40 1.98 -8.79
N PHE A 316 -8.11 2.88 -8.13
CA PHE A 316 -9.28 3.57 -8.61
C PHE A 316 -8.90 5.00 -8.97
N ARG A 317 -9.15 5.42 -10.21
CA ARG A 317 -8.96 6.81 -10.62
C ARG A 317 -10.05 7.22 -11.60
N ASP A 318 -10.29 8.51 -11.81
CA ASP A 318 -11.19 8.94 -12.90
C ASP A 318 -10.50 8.89 -14.28
N ASP A 319 -11.25 9.10 -15.36
CA ASP A 319 -10.72 9.11 -16.73
C ASP A 319 -9.76 10.29 -17.02
N GLY A 320 -9.62 11.20 -16.06
CA GLY A 320 -8.67 12.31 -16.09
C GLY A 320 -7.24 11.82 -16.16
N PHE A 321 -6.46 12.42 -17.06
CA PHE A 321 -5.03 12.13 -17.15
C PHE A 321 -4.30 12.44 -15.83
N ARG A 322 -4.57 13.62 -15.27
CA ARG A 322 -4.32 13.91 -13.85
C ARG A 322 -5.62 13.59 -13.11
N PRO A 323 -5.66 12.47 -12.38
CA PRO A 323 -6.92 12.06 -11.81
C PRO A 323 -7.41 13.11 -10.81
N ARG A 324 -8.68 13.50 -10.92
CA ARG A 324 -9.31 14.34 -9.89
C ARG A 324 -9.59 13.55 -8.63
N VAL A 325 -9.77 12.23 -8.75
CA VAL A 325 -9.90 11.30 -7.63
C VAL A 325 -8.96 10.14 -7.90
N PHE A 326 -8.11 9.82 -6.95
CA PHE A 326 -7.23 8.66 -6.95
C PHE A 326 -7.34 7.98 -5.59
N ALA A 327 -7.61 6.67 -5.61
CA ALA A 327 -7.53 5.83 -4.43
C ALA A 327 -6.75 4.56 -4.75
N SER A 328 -5.92 4.13 -3.81
CA SER A 328 -5.21 2.85 -3.91
C SER A 328 -5.46 2.04 -2.66
N PHE A 329 -5.73 0.75 -2.81
CA PHE A 329 -5.99 -0.17 -1.70
C PHE A 329 -5.06 -1.37 -1.77
N LEU A 330 -4.62 -1.83 -0.60
CA LEU A 330 -3.74 -2.98 -0.43
C LEU A 330 -4.44 -4.15 0.26
N SER A 331 -4.11 -5.33 -0.24
CA SER A 331 -4.37 -6.63 0.34
C SER A 331 -3.06 -7.19 0.92
N GLU A 332 -1.96 -7.05 0.19
CA GLU A 332 -0.67 -7.71 0.46
C GLU A 332 -0.75 -9.25 0.51
N ASN A 333 0.09 -9.88 -0.31
CA ASN A 333 0.18 -11.34 -0.38
C ASN A 333 1.43 -11.83 0.37
N GLU A 334 1.29 -12.92 1.13
CA GLU A 334 2.34 -13.43 2.03
C GLU A 334 3.68 -13.72 1.35
N LYS A 335 3.66 -14.01 0.04
CA LYS A 335 4.87 -14.20 -0.77
C LYS A 335 5.79 -12.97 -0.83
N TRP A 336 5.31 -11.80 -0.41
CA TRP A 336 6.01 -10.52 -0.54
C TRP A 336 6.67 -10.04 0.75
N PHE A 337 6.39 -10.62 1.93
CA PHE A 337 7.04 -10.22 3.20
C PHE A 337 8.45 -10.80 3.39
N ALA A 338 9.27 -10.81 2.34
CA ALA A 338 10.60 -11.44 2.34
C ALA A 338 11.76 -10.44 2.56
N ASN A 339 11.46 -9.16 2.49
CA ASN A 339 12.39 -8.04 2.43
C ASN A 339 12.15 -7.18 3.69
N ARG A 340 13.02 -6.21 3.96
CA ARG A 340 12.90 -5.38 5.18
C ARG A 340 12.10 -4.09 4.95
N HIS A 341 11.49 -3.98 3.77
CA HIS A 341 10.91 -2.75 3.27
C HIS A 341 9.39 -2.76 3.27
N GLU A 342 8.79 -3.95 3.38
CA GLU A 342 7.34 -4.14 3.46
C GLU A 342 6.81 -3.71 4.83
N HIS A 343 5.67 -3.05 4.81
CA HIS A 343 4.89 -2.79 6.03
C HIS A 343 3.87 -3.92 6.18
N ILE A 344 3.20 -4.04 7.33
CA ILE A 344 2.07 -4.97 7.45
C ILE A 344 0.81 -4.12 7.44
N ASP A 345 0.22 -4.01 6.27
CA ASP A 345 -0.82 -3.04 6.01
C ASP A 345 -2.03 -3.57 5.21
N PRO A 346 -2.47 -4.84 5.38
CA PRO A 346 -3.63 -5.33 4.67
C PRO A 346 -4.86 -4.47 4.99
N PHE A 347 -5.67 -4.24 3.96
CA PHE A 347 -6.78 -3.31 3.92
C PHE A 347 -6.39 -1.83 3.92
N SER A 348 -5.12 -1.45 4.06
CA SER A 348 -4.69 -0.06 3.99
C SER A 348 -5.08 0.55 2.65
N PHE A 349 -5.29 1.87 2.66
CA PHE A 349 -5.64 2.61 1.46
C PHE A 349 -5.15 4.05 1.54
N GLU A 350 -4.94 4.66 0.39
CA GLU A 350 -4.72 6.10 0.25
C GLU A 350 -5.84 6.71 -0.58
N LEU A 351 -6.16 7.97 -0.33
CA LEU A 351 -7.12 8.75 -1.13
C LEU A 351 -6.59 10.16 -1.33
N SER A 352 -6.34 10.51 -2.60
CA SER A 352 -6.05 11.88 -3.02
C SER A 352 -7.14 12.37 -3.96
N ALA A 353 -7.49 13.64 -3.85
CA ALA A 353 -8.43 14.27 -4.77
C ALA A 353 -8.06 15.73 -5.04
N PHE A 354 -8.39 16.20 -6.24
CA PHE A 354 -8.11 17.56 -6.72
C PHE A 354 -6.64 17.97 -6.51
N GLY A 355 -5.72 17.02 -6.68
CA GLY A 355 -4.28 17.23 -6.53
C GLY A 355 -3.79 17.35 -5.08
N LYS A 356 -4.61 17.01 -4.08
CA LYS A 356 -4.26 16.99 -2.64
C LYS A 356 -4.43 15.59 -2.06
N ASP A 357 -3.50 15.19 -1.21
CA ASP A 357 -3.69 14.00 -0.38
C ASP A 357 -4.67 14.29 0.75
N LEU A 358 -5.68 13.44 0.90
CA LEU A 358 -6.70 13.55 1.95
C LEU A 358 -6.43 12.44 2.98
N ILE A 359 -6.53 11.18 2.56
CA ILE A 359 -6.13 10.02 3.36
C ILE A 359 -4.75 9.56 2.88
N ILE A 360 -3.79 9.45 3.80
CA ILE A 360 -2.39 9.20 3.52
C ILE A 360 -1.90 7.94 4.20
N ASP A 361 -0.94 7.25 3.59
CA ASP A 361 -0.06 6.34 4.32
C ASP A 361 1.02 7.16 5.06
N ALA A 362 1.55 6.67 6.18
CA ALA A 362 2.62 7.35 6.91
C ALA A 362 3.96 7.30 6.17
N GLY A 363 4.22 6.28 5.36
CA GLY A 363 5.45 6.10 4.59
C GLY A 363 6.68 5.70 5.43
N TYR A 364 7.88 6.06 4.97
CA TYR A 364 9.13 5.42 5.40
C TYR A 364 9.81 5.99 6.68
N GLY A 365 9.55 7.24 7.05
CA GLY A 365 10.44 7.98 7.98
C GLY A 365 11.75 8.44 7.33
N ARG A 366 12.89 8.33 8.03
CA ARG A 366 14.26 8.65 7.58
C ARG A 366 15.03 7.41 7.10
N GLY A 367 14.33 6.33 6.78
CA GLY A 367 14.92 5.04 6.42
C GLY A 367 14.75 3.99 7.53
N THR A 368 15.34 2.81 7.31
CA THR A 368 15.30 1.70 8.28
C THR A 368 15.94 2.02 9.64
N SER A 369 16.74 3.08 9.73
CA SER A 369 17.38 3.57 10.96
C SER A 369 16.60 4.68 11.67
N ASP A 370 15.39 5.01 11.21
CA ASP A 370 14.57 6.04 11.84
C ASP A 370 14.26 5.68 13.32
N PRO A 371 14.44 6.62 14.27
CA PRO A 371 14.12 6.37 15.68
C PRO A 371 12.67 5.93 15.90
N ASP A 372 11.75 6.42 15.08
CA ASP A 372 10.31 6.16 15.11
C ASP A 372 9.89 5.08 14.09
N ARG A 373 10.84 4.28 13.58
CA ARG A 373 10.58 3.15 12.67
C ARG A 373 9.45 2.24 13.13
N SER A 374 9.33 2.03 14.46
CA SER A 374 8.27 1.23 15.07
C SER A 374 6.87 1.71 14.76
N TYR A 375 6.67 3.03 14.61
CA TYR A 375 5.38 3.59 14.22
C TYR A 375 5.10 3.33 12.75
N PHE A 376 6.05 3.67 11.87
CA PHE A 376 5.86 3.60 10.42
C PHE A 376 5.47 2.19 9.94
N VAL A 377 5.99 1.14 10.59
CA VAL A 377 5.64 -0.25 10.25
C VAL A 377 4.46 -0.83 11.03
N SER A 378 3.78 -0.04 11.86
CA SER A 378 2.62 -0.48 12.66
C SER A 378 1.31 -0.15 11.96
N GLY A 379 0.24 -0.90 12.17
CA GLY A 379 -1.04 -0.56 11.52
C GLY A 379 -1.71 0.72 12.03
N TYR A 380 -1.15 1.40 13.04
CA TYR A 380 -1.55 2.78 13.36
C TYR A 380 -1.11 3.80 12.31
N ALA A 381 0.00 3.52 11.61
CA ALA A 381 0.48 4.30 10.47
C ALA A 381 -0.35 4.07 9.18
N ASN A 382 -1.23 3.06 9.19
CA ASN A 382 -1.93 2.56 7.99
C ASN A 382 -3.44 2.78 8.07
N ASN A 383 -4.14 2.86 6.94
CA ASN A 383 -5.59 3.11 6.89
C ASN A 383 -6.43 1.83 6.93
N GLY A 384 -6.09 0.93 7.86
CA GLY A 384 -6.62 -0.43 7.95
C GLY A 384 -7.73 -0.61 8.99
N ILE A 385 -7.93 -1.87 9.37
CA ILE A 385 -8.83 -2.30 10.46
C ILE A 385 -7.96 -2.72 11.65
N LEU A 386 -8.29 -2.22 12.85
CA LEU A 386 -7.67 -2.62 14.10
C LEU A 386 -8.63 -3.50 14.91
N ILE A 387 -8.13 -4.62 15.43
CA ILE A 387 -8.86 -5.47 16.40
C ILE A 387 -8.18 -5.33 17.76
N ASP A 388 -8.96 -5.01 18.78
CA ASP A 388 -8.49 -4.72 20.14
C ASP A 388 -7.36 -3.69 20.16
N GLY A 389 -7.45 -2.65 19.32
CA GLY A 389 -6.44 -1.60 19.23
C GLY A 389 -5.08 -2.10 18.72
N LEU A 390 -5.10 -3.10 17.85
CA LEU A 390 -3.91 -3.68 17.24
C LEU A 390 -4.19 -3.94 15.77
N ASP A 391 -3.15 -3.88 14.97
CA ASP A 391 -3.19 -4.16 13.55
C ASP A 391 -3.29 -5.65 13.24
N THR A 392 -3.32 -6.00 11.98
CA THR A 392 -3.31 -7.38 11.48
C THR A 392 -1.96 -8.10 11.64
N TYR A 393 -1.02 -7.56 12.42
CA TYR A 393 0.32 -8.11 12.58
C TYR A 393 0.30 -9.55 13.12
N ARG A 394 1.17 -10.37 12.51
CA ARG A 394 1.46 -11.76 12.85
C ARG A 394 1.65 -11.91 14.35
N ASN A 395 0.94 -12.84 14.98
CA ASN A 395 1.46 -13.40 16.21
C ASN A 395 2.49 -14.49 15.86
N PRO A 396 3.81 -14.25 15.97
CA PRO A 396 4.83 -15.21 15.54
C PRO A 396 4.76 -16.54 16.31
N ILE A 397 4.09 -16.54 17.47
CA ILE A 397 3.90 -17.71 18.32
C ILE A 397 2.67 -18.54 17.90
N TRP A 398 1.65 -17.93 17.29
CA TRP A 398 0.33 -18.56 17.06
C TRP A 398 0.04 -18.88 15.58
N GLY A 399 0.84 -18.36 14.65
CA GLY A 399 0.84 -18.82 13.25
C GLY A 399 -0.27 -18.24 12.35
N ASP A 400 -0.80 -17.06 12.67
CA ASP A 400 -1.69 -16.32 11.76
C ASP A 400 -0.99 -16.04 10.41
N SER A 401 -1.73 -16.15 9.30
CA SER A 401 -1.19 -15.81 7.97
C SER A 401 -1.04 -14.30 7.84
N LEU A 402 0.11 -13.87 7.31
CA LEU A 402 0.32 -12.48 6.91
C LEU A 402 -0.43 -12.10 5.64
N SER A 403 -0.90 -13.08 4.85
CA SER A 403 -1.61 -12.80 3.62
C SER A 403 -3.00 -12.25 3.91
N SER A 404 -3.40 -11.26 3.13
CA SER A 404 -4.80 -11.14 2.77
C SER A 404 -4.98 -11.49 1.29
N SER A 405 -6.22 -11.60 0.85
CA SER A 405 -6.53 -11.98 -0.52
C SER A 405 -7.51 -11.02 -1.17
N MET A 406 -7.13 -10.52 -2.34
CA MET A 406 -8.01 -9.70 -3.18
C MET A 406 -8.89 -10.59 -4.04
N LYS A 407 -10.19 -10.58 -3.80
CA LYS A 407 -11.26 -11.34 -4.48
C LYS A 407 -12.34 -10.47 -5.11
N HIS A 408 -13.16 -11.14 -5.93
CA HIS A 408 -14.37 -10.57 -6.52
C HIS A 408 -14.17 -9.24 -7.27
N SER A 409 -12.99 -9.04 -7.85
CA SER A 409 -12.68 -7.81 -8.59
C SER A 409 -13.45 -7.74 -9.91
N PHE A 410 -14.07 -6.60 -10.20
CA PHE A 410 -14.79 -6.35 -11.45
C PHE A 410 -14.83 -4.86 -11.81
N ARG A 411 -15.07 -4.58 -13.09
CA ARG A 411 -15.28 -3.24 -13.63
C ARG A 411 -16.45 -3.22 -14.62
N THR A 412 -17.35 -2.27 -14.43
CA THR A 412 -18.44 -1.90 -15.36
C THR A 412 -18.03 -0.66 -16.18
N THR A 413 -18.93 -0.09 -16.96
CA THR A 413 -18.64 1.11 -17.76
C THR A 413 -18.25 2.30 -16.88
N ARG A 414 -18.92 2.50 -15.74
CA ARG A 414 -18.71 3.69 -14.90
C ARG A 414 -18.23 3.38 -13.48
N SER A 415 -18.14 2.11 -13.11
CA SER A 415 -17.85 1.71 -11.73
C SER A 415 -16.96 0.49 -11.65
N ALA A 416 -16.43 0.21 -10.47
CA ALA A 416 -15.69 -1.00 -10.18
C ALA A 416 -15.82 -1.40 -8.72
N GLY A 417 -15.50 -2.66 -8.43
CA GLY A 417 -15.41 -3.12 -7.06
C GLY A 417 -14.44 -4.28 -6.86
N THR A 418 -14.07 -4.52 -5.61
CA THR A 418 -13.25 -5.65 -5.18
C THR A 418 -13.49 -5.94 -3.70
N THR A 419 -13.20 -7.17 -3.27
CA THR A 419 -13.26 -7.58 -1.87
C THR A 419 -11.86 -8.00 -1.41
N PHE A 420 -11.46 -7.58 -0.23
CA PHE A 420 -10.26 -8.07 0.44
C PHE A 420 -10.68 -8.95 1.62
N HIS A 421 -9.98 -10.05 1.86
CA HIS A 421 -10.22 -10.94 3.00
C HIS A 421 -8.94 -11.23 3.77
N HIS A 422 -9.03 -11.19 5.10
CA HIS A 422 -7.95 -11.51 6.01
C HIS A 422 -8.52 -12.18 7.26
N ARG A 423 -7.72 -13.01 7.93
CA ARG A 423 -8.10 -13.61 9.21
C ARG A 423 -7.02 -13.34 10.25
N ARG A 424 -7.45 -12.92 11.43
CA ARG A 424 -6.59 -12.63 12.57
C ARG A 424 -7.10 -13.35 13.81
N GLY A 425 -6.40 -14.41 14.26
CA GLY A 425 -6.89 -15.25 15.34
C GLY A 425 -8.25 -15.87 15.01
N ASP A 426 -9.25 -15.63 15.86
CA ASP A 426 -10.63 -16.05 15.65
C ASP A 426 -11.48 -15.04 14.86
N VAL A 427 -10.92 -13.89 14.45
CA VAL A 427 -11.66 -12.86 13.70
C VAL A 427 -11.45 -13.01 12.19
N ASP A 428 -12.52 -13.26 11.45
CA ASP A 428 -12.55 -13.18 9.99
C ASP A 428 -12.95 -11.77 9.56
N LEU A 429 -12.21 -11.18 8.63
CA LEU A 429 -12.36 -9.80 8.21
C LEU A 429 -12.52 -9.72 6.70
N SER A 430 -13.46 -8.88 6.24
CA SER A 430 -13.53 -8.50 4.84
C SER A 430 -13.73 -7.01 4.64
N ARG A 431 -13.08 -6.45 3.62
CA ARG A 431 -13.27 -5.08 3.14
C ARG A 431 -13.73 -5.12 1.69
N LYS A 432 -14.98 -4.78 1.45
CA LYS A 432 -15.52 -4.58 0.10
C LYS A 432 -15.39 -3.12 -0.27
N VAL A 433 -14.87 -2.82 -1.46
CA VAL A 433 -14.69 -1.46 -1.96
C VAL A 433 -15.35 -1.32 -3.31
N PHE A 434 -16.14 -0.27 -3.48
CA PHE A 434 -16.81 0.07 -4.73
C PHE A 434 -16.49 1.51 -5.10
N PHE A 435 -15.93 1.73 -6.29
CA PHE A 435 -15.72 3.06 -6.85
C PHE A 435 -16.84 3.36 -7.84
N VAL A 436 -17.73 4.27 -7.44
CA VAL A 436 -19.02 4.47 -8.09
C VAL A 436 -18.97 5.72 -8.96
N ASN A 437 -19.35 5.55 -10.24
CA ASN A 437 -19.37 6.61 -11.25
C ASN A 437 -18.06 7.39 -11.36
N GLN A 438 -16.94 6.72 -11.06
CA GLN A 438 -15.60 7.28 -10.94
C GLN A 438 -15.51 8.55 -10.07
N ARG A 439 -16.37 8.68 -9.05
CA ARG A 439 -16.52 9.92 -8.27
C ARG A 439 -16.33 9.73 -6.77
N PHE A 440 -16.95 8.70 -6.20
CA PHE A 440 -16.93 8.45 -4.76
C PHE A 440 -16.75 6.97 -4.47
N LEU A 441 -16.32 6.65 -3.25
CA LEU A 441 -16.12 5.27 -2.82
C LEU A 441 -17.17 4.85 -1.78
N ILE A 442 -17.55 3.59 -1.83
CA ILE A 442 -18.27 2.90 -0.76
C ILE A 442 -17.35 1.79 -0.26
N MET A 443 -17.07 1.79 1.04
CA MET A 443 -16.38 0.72 1.72
C MET A 443 -17.36 0.01 2.66
N VAL A 444 -17.33 -1.31 2.65
CA VAL A 444 -18.05 -2.14 3.62
C VAL A 444 -17.06 -3.05 4.30
N ASP A 445 -16.83 -2.78 5.59
CA ASP A 445 -15.98 -3.57 6.46
C ASP A 445 -16.87 -4.52 7.25
N GLU A 446 -16.69 -5.83 7.10
CA GLU A 446 -17.41 -6.86 7.83
C GLU A 446 -16.45 -7.67 8.69
N PHE A 447 -16.91 -8.08 9.87
CA PHE A 447 -16.15 -8.94 10.76
C PHE A 447 -17.05 -9.95 11.46
N GLU A 448 -16.51 -11.14 11.71
CA GLU A 448 -17.13 -12.22 12.49
C GLU A 448 -16.07 -12.89 13.37
N SER A 449 -16.42 -13.28 14.58
CA SER A 449 -15.51 -13.82 15.60
C SER A 449 -16.22 -14.69 16.64
N GLU A 450 -15.48 -15.58 17.28
CA GLU A 450 -16.01 -16.45 18.33
C GLU A 450 -16.16 -15.71 19.68
N ALA A 451 -15.26 -14.75 19.94
CA ALA A 451 -15.27 -13.91 21.14
C ALA A 451 -15.60 -12.45 20.84
N PRO A 452 -16.11 -11.66 21.81
CA PRO A 452 -16.34 -10.23 21.59
C PRO A 452 -15.02 -9.45 21.49
N HIS A 453 -14.87 -8.65 20.43
CA HIS A 453 -13.70 -7.79 20.19
C HIS A 453 -14.07 -6.31 20.06
N SER A 454 -13.10 -5.43 20.28
CA SER A 454 -13.19 -4.04 19.84
C SER A 454 -12.66 -3.93 18.42
N VAL A 455 -13.43 -3.34 17.50
CA VAL A 455 -13.06 -3.18 16.09
C VAL A 455 -13.04 -1.70 15.75
N ALA A 456 -11.94 -1.23 15.15
CA ALA A 456 -11.78 0.17 14.77
C ALA A 456 -11.31 0.33 13.33
N LEU A 457 -11.88 1.30 12.62
CA LEU A 457 -11.38 1.76 11.32
C LEU A 457 -10.37 2.88 11.55
N ASN A 458 -9.15 2.74 11.05
CA ASN A 458 -8.08 3.74 11.21
C ASN A 458 -7.94 4.63 9.97
N PHE A 459 -7.75 5.94 10.20
CA PHE A 459 -7.58 6.94 9.14
C PHE A 459 -6.47 7.92 9.52
N ASN A 460 -5.39 7.94 8.74
CA ASN A 460 -4.33 8.92 8.75
C ASN A 460 -4.61 9.96 7.67
N HIS A 461 -4.49 11.24 8.03
CA HIS A 461 -4.89 12.32 7.13
C HIS A 461 -4.01 13.56 7.25
N LEU A 462 -4.05 14.35 6.18
CA LEU A 462 -3.54 15.70 6.16
C LEU A 462 -4.69 16.70 6.18
N GLY A 463 -4.55 17.78 6.93
CA GLY A 463 -5.54 18.84 7.00
C GLY A 463 -6.44 18.79 8.25
N GLU A 464 -7.53 19.55 8.21
CA GLU A 464 -8.43 19.77 9.35
C GLU A 464 -9.57 18.75 9.35
N LEU A 465 -9.73 18.02 10.47
CA LEU A 465 -10.88 17.14 10.69
C LEU A 465 -12.02 17.86 11.43
N ILE A 466 -13.15 18.05 10.76
CA ILE A 466 -14.36 18.69 11.29
C ILE A 466 -15.45 17.64 11.45
N GLN A 467 -15.89 17.39 12.68
CA GLN A 467 -17.03 16.51 12.93
C GLN A 467 -18.33 17.29 12.77
N LYS A 468 -19.12 16.98 11.74
CA LYS A 468 -20.40 17.65 11.43
C LYS A 468 -21.58 16.99 12.16
N SER A 469 -21.54 15.67 12.33
CA SER A 469 -22.50 14.90 13.12
C SER A 469 -21.83 13.66 13.72
N SER A 470 -22.59 12.74 14.31
CA SER A 470 -22.03 11.45 14.78
C SER A 470 -21.62 10.49 13.66
N PHE A 471 -22.13 10.69 12.44
CA PHE A 471 -21.88 9.84 11.29
C PHE A 471 -21.22 10.58 10.14
N HIS A 472 -21.12 11.92 10.19
CA HIS A 472 -20.52 12.75 9.13
C HIS A 472 -19.26 13.46 9.64
N LEU A 473 -18.13 13.09 9.07
CA LEU A 473 -16.83 13.74 9.22
C LEU A 473 -16.48 14.47 7.93
N LEU A 474 -15.98 15.69 8.05
CA LEU A 474 -15.45 16.47 6.94
C LEU A 474 -13.95 16.64 7.14
N LEU A 475 -13.16 16.14 6.20
CA LEU A 475 -11.73 16.34 6.16
C LEU A 475 -11.40 17.41 5.12
N ARG A 476 -10.68 18.46 5.50
CA ARG A 476 -10.31 19.57 4.62
C ARG A 476 -8.80 19.71 4.50
N ASN A 477 -8.28 19.59 3.28
CA ASN A 477 -6.89 19.91 2.95
C ASN A 477 -6.84 20.94 1.82
N GLN A 478 -6.56 22.19 2.17
CA GLN A 478 -6.54 23.32 1.22
C GLN A 478 -7.88 23.49 0.49
N ASP A 479 -7.89 23.32 -0.83
CA ASP A 479 -9.04 23.43 -1.74
C ASP A 479 -9.72 22.09 -2.05
N ALA A 480 -9.27 20.99 -1.42
CA ALA A 480 -9.91 19.68 -1.49
C ALA A 480 -10.56 19.32 -0.15
N GLU A 481 -11.78 18.79 -0.22
CA GLU A 481 -12.52 18.28 0.93
C GLU A 481 -12.95 16.82 0.70
N LEU A 482 -13.04 16.05 1.79
CA LEU A 482 -13.60 14.70 1.83
C LEU A 482 -14.73 14.67 2.85
N SER A 483 -15.95 14.42 2.36
CA SER A 483 -17.09 14.10 3.23
C SER A 483 -17.13 12.59 3.45
N LEU A 484 -16.91 12.18 4.68
CA LEU A 484 -16.92 10.79 5.12
C LEU A 484 -18.20 10.54 5.92
N PHE A 485 -19.03 9.61 5.44
CA PHE A 485 -20.21 9.15 6.14
C PHE A 485 -19.99 7.72 6.63
N ASN A 486 -19.99 7.50 7.93
CA ASN A 486 -19.85 6.18 8.52
C ASN A 486 -21.11 5.80 9.28
N LEU A 487 -21.73 4.71 8.84
CA LEU A 487 -22.86 4.06 9.48
C LEU A 487 -22.44 2.67 9.93
N SER A 488 -23.11 2.11 10.93
CA SER A 488 -22.64 0.89 11.57
C SER A 488 -23.78 0.00 12.07
N SER A 489 -23.59 -1.32 12.01
CA SER A 489 -24.58 -2.31 12.44
C SER A 489 -24.85 -2.29 13.95
N ALA A 490 -23.91 -1.76 14.75
CA ALA A 490 -24.10 -1.63 16.18
C ALA A 490 -25.23 -0.65 16.51
N THR A 491 -25.98 -0.97 17.56
CA THR A 491 -27.03 -0.10 18.12
C THR A 491 -26.45 1.03 18.96
N THR A 492 -25.25 0.85 19.49
CA THR A 492 -24.46 1.90 20.15
C THR A 492 -23.74 2.75 19.10
N PRO A 493 -23.74 4.09 19.22
CA PRO A 493 -22.98 4.94 18.31
C PRO A 493 -21.50 4.58 18.33
N SER A 494 -20.86 4.59 17.15
CA SER A 494 -19.40 4.47 17.07
C SER A 494 -18.72 5.64 17.78
N THR A 495 -17.60 5.34 18.44
CA THR A 495 -16.77 6.36 19.10
C THR A 495 -15.74 6.89 18.12
N ILE A 496 -15.62 8.21 18.01
CA ILE A 496 -14.61 8.86 17.18
C ILE A 496 -13.46 9.29 18.07
N ILE A 497 -12.32 8.63 17.90
CA ILE A 497 -11.09 8.90 18.64
C ILE A 497 -10.17 9.71 17.73
N ARG A 498 -9.64 10.84 18.20
CA ARG A 498 -8.63 11.63 17.47
C ARG A 498 -7.25 11.40 18.07
N ASP A 499 -6.26 11.30 17.20
CA ASP A 499 -4.87 11.01 17.54
C ASP A 499 -3.90 11.82 16.66
N PHE A 500 -2.63 11.66 16.98
CA PHE A 500 -1.53 12.23 16.22
C PHE A 500 -0.71 11.10 15.60
N GLY A 501 -0.19 11.37 14.41
CA GLY A 501 0.62 10.45 13.64
C GLY A 501 1.88 11.13 13.11
N LEU A 502 2.70 10.34 12.41
CA LEU A 502 3.77 10.84 11.55
C LEU A 502 3.46 10.54 10.09
N PHE A 503 4.08 11.30 9.21
CA PHE A 503 3.98 11.17 7.76
C PHE A 503 5.29 11.58 7.08
N THR A 504 5.66 10.89 5.99
CA THR A 504 6.90 11.12 5.26
C THR A 504 6.66 11.61 3.82
N PRO A 505 6.67 12.94 3.59
CA PRO A 505 6.52 13.49 2.25
C PRO A 505 7.73 13.21 1.35
N ALA A 506 8.90 13.82 1.57
CA ALA A 506 10.00 13.72 0.60
C ALA A 506 11.40 13.48 1.20
N SER A 507 11.59 13.70 2.50
CA SER A 507 12.91 13.48 3.15
C SER A 507 12.90 13.63 4.68
N ARG A 508 11.83 14.15 5.27
CA ARG A 508 11.70 14.33 6.72
C ARG A 508 10.30 14.00 7.17
N SER A 509 10.21 13.26 8.25
CA SER A 509 8.96 13.00 8.97
C SER A 509 8.33 14.34 9.39
N ALA A 510 7.04 14.47 9.13
CA ALA A 510 6.19 15.57 9.55
C ALA A 510 5.08 15.04 10.45
N GLY A 511 4.55 15.89 11.33
CA GLY A 511 3.36 15.54 12.11
C GLY A 511 2.14 15.40 11.19
N ALA A 512 1.40 14.32 11.39
CA ALA A 512 0.10 14.07 10.78
C ALA A 512 -0.97 13.98 11.87
N GLN A 513 -2.23 13.99 11.45
CA GLN A 513 -3.36 13.70 12.33
C GLN A 513 -3.96 12.36 11.93
N SER A 514 -4.51 11.67 12.91
CA SER A 514 -5.25 10.45 12.68
C SER A 514 -6.55 10.44 13.47
N PHE A 515 -7.50 9.66 13.01
CA PHE A 515 -8.69 9.37 13.78
C PHE A 515 -9.13 7.94 13.57
N ARG A 516 -9.88 7.42 14.55
CA ARG A 516 -10.47 6.10 14.50
C ARG A 516 -11.95 6.14 14.75
N ILE A 517 -12.66 5.25 14.08
CA ILE A 517 -14.08 5.00 14.31
C ILE A 517 -14.17 3.61 14.94
N GLU A 518 -14.51 3.54 16.21
CA GLU A 518 -14.44 2.32 17.02
C GLU A 518 -15.81 1.84 17.47
N GLN A 519 -15.99 0.51 17.44
CA GLN A 519 -17.05 -0.22 18.14
C GLN A 519 -16.42 -1.18 19.14
N THR A 520 -17.01 -1.29 20.33
CA THR A 520 -16.49 -2.16 21.39
C THR A 520 -17.37 -3.41 21.55
N ARG A 521 -16.73 -4.55 21.86
CA ARG A 521 -17.36 -5.80 22.31
C ARG A 521 -18.38 -6.40 21.33
N GLN A 522 -18.00 -6.51 20.07
CA GLN A 522 -18.83 -7.12 19.04
C GLN A 522 -18.25 -8.50 18.67
N THR A 523 -19.10 -9.52 18.55
CA THR A 523 -18.73 -10.81 17.98
C THR A 523 -18.89 -10.81 16.46
N GLU A 524 -19.79 -9.99 15.95
CA GLU A 524 -20.03 -9.78 14.53
C GLU A 524 -20.45 -8.33 14.30
N GLY A 525 -20.22 -7.82 13.09
CA GLY A 525 -20.70 -6.50 12.74
C GLY A 525 -20.17 -6.00 11.41
N TYR A 526 -20.64 -4.81 11.04
CA TYR A 526 -20.17 -4.16 9.82
C TYR A 526 -20.26 -2.64 9.89
N PHE A 527 -19.36 -2.01 9.14
CA PHE A 527 -19.34 -0.58 8.87
C PHE A 527 -19.66 -0.33 7.41
N GLY A 528 -20.58 0.59 7.14
CA GLY A 528 -20.76 1.19 5.82
C GLY A 528 -20.12 2.56 5.81
N THR A 529 -19.08 2.76 4.98
CA THR A 529 -18.39 4.04 4.83
C THR A 529 -18.53 4.60 3.41
N LEU A 530 -19.18 5.76 3.26
CA LEU A 530 -19.23 6.53 2.02
C LEU A 530 -18.15 7.63 2.05
N LEU A 531 -17.22 7.59 1.09
CA LEU A 531 -16.14 8.57 0.92
C LEU A 531 -16.41 9.44 -0.31
N TYR A 532 -16.79 10.69 -0.09
CA TYR A 532 -17.17 11.63 -1.15
C TYR A 532 -16.19 12.81 -1.22
N PRO A 533 -15.15 12.74 -2.08
CA PRO A 533 -14.24 13.86 -2.30
C PRO A 533 -14.90 14.94 -3.18
N HIS A 534 -14.68 16.21 -2.85
CA HIS A 534 -15.19 17.35 -3.63
C HIS A 534 -14.29 18.58 -3.56
N PRO A 535 -14.36 19.51 -4.55
CA PRO A 535 -13.57 20.73 -4.55
C PRO A 535 -14.26 21.84 -3.74
N GLY A 536 -13.49 22.66 -3.04
CA GLY A 536 -14.00 23.86 -2.38
C GLY A 536 -14.68 23.61 -1.03
N ARG A 537 -15.35 24.65 -0.50
CA ARG A 537 -15.97 24.65 0.84
C ARG A 537 -17.44 24.28 0.87
N ASP A 538 -18.09 24.35 -0.28
CA ASP A 538 -19.52 24.07 -0.41
C ASP A 538 -19.67 22.63 -0.89
N ALA A 539 -20.33 21.80 -0.07
CA ALA A 539 -20.59 20.42 -0.45
C ALA A 539 -21.45 20.40 -1.73
N PRO A 540 -21.09 19.64 -2.77
CA PRO A 540 -21.84 19.57 -4.03
C PRO A 540 -23.10 18.70 -3.89
N PHE A 541 -23.61 18.57 -2.67
CA PHE A 541 -24.79 17.83 -2.32
C PHE A 541 -25.46 18.39 -1.07
N LEU A 542 -26.78 18.22 -1.00
CA LEU A 542 -27.57 18.41 0.20
C LEU A 542 -27.72 17.08 0.93
N LEU A 543 -27.34 17.04 2.21
CA LEU A 543 -27.49 15.86 3.06
C LEU A 543 -28.78 15.93 3.86
N THR A 544 -29.62 14.90 3.75
CA THR A 544 -30.82 14.74 4.58
C THR A 544 -30.84 13.38 5.25
N SER A 545 -31.11 13.35 6.55
CA SER A 545 -31.44 12.10 7.25
C SER A 545 -32.93 11.81 7.03
N ARG A 546 -33.28 10.58 6.69
CA ARG A 546 -34.65 10.16 6.40
C ARG A 546 -35.12 9.14 7.43
N SER A 547 -36.40 9.21 7.79
CA SER A 547 -37.05 8.14 8.56
C SER A 547 -37.10 6.88 7.72
N ILE A 548 -36.74 5.75 8.31
CA ILE A 548 -36.84 4.42 7.70
C ILE A 548 -37.61 3.51 8.66
N VAL A 549 -38.46 2.64 8.12
CA VAL A 549 -39.11 1.58 8.90
C VAL A 549 -38.12 0.43 9.03
N GLY A 550 -38.02 -0.15 10.23
CA GLY A 550 -37.05 -1.20 10.56
C GLY A 550 -35.96 -0.72 11.50
N ASN A 551 -34.99 -1.58 11.76
CA ASN A 551 -33.84 -1.28 12.62
C ASN A 551 -32.64 -0.90 11.76
N GLY A 552 -32.44 0.38 11.47
CA GLY A 552 -31.34 0.84 10.65
C GLY A 552 -31.23 2.36 10.55
N GLU A 553 -30.30 2.82 9.72
CA GLU A 553 -30.08 4.23 9.44
C GLU A 553 -30.02 4.45 7.92
N LEU A 554 -30.63 5.55 7.46
CA LEU A 554 -30.64 5.98 6.06
C LEU A 554 -30.20 7.44 5.94
N LEU A 555 -29.22 7.65 5.06
CA LEU A 555 -28.78 8.96 4.60
C LEU A 555 -29.20 9.14 3.14
N ARG A 556 -29.73 10.32 2.82
CA ARG A 556 -30.00 10.73 1.44
C ARG A 556 -29.13 11.91 1.07
N LEU A 557 -28.31 11.77 0.03
CA LEU A 557 -27.53 12.84 -0.56
C LEU A 557 -28.21 13.25 -1.87
N GLU A 558 -28.47 14.54 -2.04
CA GLU A 558 -28.98 15.13 -3.28
C GLU A 558 -27.87 15.92 -3.95
N GLU A 559 -27.32 15.41 -5.05
CA GLU A 559 -26.25 16.07 -5.81
C GLU A 559 -26.78 17.31 -6.55
N GLU A 560 -25.90 18.27 -6.87
CA GLU A 560 -26.27 19.45 -7.70
C GLU A 560 -26.89 19.08 -9.06
N SER A 561 -26.52 17.91 -9.60
CA SER A 561 -27.10 17.33 -10.81
C SER A 561 -28.49 16.72 -10.60
N GLN A 562 -29.11 16.96 -9.43
CA GLN A 562 -30.42 16.43 -9.00
C GLN A 562 -30.47 14.90 -8.89
N HIS A 563 -29.33 14.22 -8.95
CA HIS A 563 -29.27 12.79 -8.66
C HIS A 563 -29.37 12.58 -7.15
N LEU A 564 -30.10 11.55 -6.75
CA LEU A 564 -30.24 11.18 -5.35
C LEU A 564 -29.42 9.93 -5.05
N ILE A 565 -28.81 9.88 -3.87
CA ILE A 565 -28.11 8.70 -3.35
C ILE A 565 -28.73 8.36 -2.00
N ASP A 566 -29.39 7.22 -1.92
CA ASP A 566 -29.76 6.58 -0.65
C ASP A 566 -28.60 5.70 -0.20
N PHE A 567 -28.11 5.90 1.01
CA PHE A 567 -27.08 5.09 1.64
C PHE A 567 -27.57 4.64 3.01
N ALA A 568 -27.71 3.33 3.20
CA ALA A 568 -28.29 2.77 4.42
C ALA A 568 -27.48 1.62 5.00
N VAL A 569 -27.59 1.48 6.32
CA VAL A 569 -27.09 0.34 7.09
C VAL A 569 -28.25 -0.25 7.87
N ASN A 570 -28.49 -1.54 7.63
CA ASN A 570 -29.42 -2.36 8.38
C ASN A 570 -28.77 -2.80 9.70
N ARG A 571 -29.55 -3.02 10.75
CA ARG A 571 -29.11 -3.56 12.05
C ARG A 571 -29.94 -4.80 12.42
N GLY A 572 -30.63 -5.39 11.44
CA GLY A 572 -31.42 -6.62 11.55
C GLY A 572 -32.85 -6.44 11.04
N GLY A 573 -33.38 -7.50 10.42
CA GLY A 573 -34.71 -7.52 9.84
C GLY A 573 -34.76 -6.85 8.47
N GLN A 574 -35.92 -6.26 8.13
CA GLN A 574 -36.12 -5.54 6.88
C GLN A 574 -36.11 -4.03 7.12
N LEU A 575 -35.46 -3.31 6.21
CA LEU A 575 -35.55 -1.87 6.07
C LEU A 575 -36.57 -1.53 5.01
N GLN A 576 -37.42 -0.53 5.27
CA GLN A 576 -38.45 -0.10 4.32
C GLN A 576 -38.57 1.42 4.28
N THR A 577 -38.61 1.94 3.06
CA THR A 577 -38.97 3.31 2.71
C THR A 577 -40.27 3.33 1.92
N ASP A 578 -40.70 4.50 1.47
CA ASP A 578 -41.81 4.64 0.53
C ASP A 578 -41.51 4.06 -0.87
N ARG A 579 -40.24 3.79 -1.19
CA ARG A 579 -39.80 3.40 -2.55
C ARG A 579 -39.14 2.02 -2.66
N TRP A 580 -38.68 1.49 -1.54
CA TRP A 580 -37.97 0.22 -1.51
C TRP A 580 -38.02 -0.44 -0.13
N GLU A 581 -37.90 -1.75 -0.13
CA GLU A 581 -37.78 -2.65 1.01
C GLU A 581 -36.59 -3.59 0.78
N SER A 582 -35.75 -3.81 1.80
CA SER A 582 -34.61 -4.73 1.69
C SER A 582 -34.12 -5.25 3.02
N ASP A 583 -33.53 -6.44 3.02
CA ASP A 583 -32.80 -7.02 4.14
C ASP A 583 -31.27 -6.83 4.05
N ALA A 584 -30.77 -6.16 3.01
CA ALA A 584 -29.33 -5.95 2.79
C ALA A 584 -28.65 -5.35 4.04
N HIS A 585 -27.45 -5.84 4.37
CA HIS A 585 -26.64 -5.30 5.46
C HIS A 585 -26.30 -3.83 5.21
N VAL A 586 -25.74 -3.55 4.03
CA VAL A 586 -25.47 -2.21 3.53
C VAL A 586 -26.11 -2.07 2.17
N LEU A 587 -26.78 -0.94 1.94
CA LEU A 587 -27.38 -0.62 0.66
C LEU A 587 -26.96 0.76 0.17
N MET A 588 -26.72 0.86 -1.13
CA MET A 588 -26.68 2.13 -1.84
C MET A 588 -27.58 2.07 -3.07
N ILE A 589 -28.44 3.07 -3.23
CA ILE A 589 -29.24 3.28 -4.43
C ILE A 589 -28.94 4.67 -4.97
N ARG A 590 -28.51 4.76 -6.23
CA ARG A 590 -28.44 6.02 -6.97
C ARG A 590 -29.62 6.14 -7.92
N TYR A 591 -30.25 7.30 -7.91
CA TYR A 591 -31.39 7.65 -8.75
C TYR A 591 -31.01 8.71 -9.79
N THR A 592 -31.62 8.61 -10.97
CA THR A 592 -31.65 9.72 -11.94
C THR A 592 -32.55 10.86 -11.43
N PRO A 593 -32.50 12.06 -12.04
CA PRO A 593 -33.43 13.15 -11.74
C PRO A 593 -34.91 12.77 -11.92
N GLU A 594 -35.20 11.84 -12.84
CA GLU A 594 -36.53 11.26 -13.08
C GLU A 594 -36.91 10.17 -12.06
N MET A 595 -36.10 10.01 -11.01
CA MET A 595 -36.32 9.08 -9.92
C MET A 595 -36.25 7.60 -10.34
N GLU A 596 -35.57 7.29 -11.44
CA GLU A 596 -35.30 5.92 -11.87
C GLU A 596 -34.07 5.34 -11.19
N PHE A 597 -34.08 4.03 -10.93
CA PHE A 597 -32.88 3.34 -10.44
C PHE A 597 -31.79 3.38 -11.51
N GLU A 598 -30.61 3.83 -11.12
CA GLU A 598 -29.45 3.93 -11.99
C GLU A 598 -28.32 3.03 -11.53
N GLN A 599 -28.04 3.01 -10.24
CA GLN A 599 -27.04 2.12 -9.64
C GLN A 599 -27.57 1.55 -8.33
N LEU A 600 -27.24 0.30 -8.07
CA LEU A 600 -27.69 -0.45 -6.91
C LEU A 600 -26.53 -1.27 -6.35
N LEU A 601 -26.27 -1.12 -5.05
CA LEU A 601 -25.40 -1.96 -4.26
C LEU A 601 -26.22 -2.54 -3.11
N LEU A 602 -26.28 -3.86 -3.02
CA LEU A 602 -26.95 -4.61 -1.94
C LEU A 602 -25.94 -5.60 -1.36
N VAL A 603 -25.45 -5.37 -0.15
CA VAL A 603 -24.47 -6.25 0.50
C VAL A 603 -25.17 -7.30 1.35
N ARG A 604 -24.82 -8.57 1.14
CA ARG A 604 -25.37 -9.75 1.86
C ARG A 604 -26.91 -9.77 1.96
N PHE A 605 -27.60 -9.47 0.86
CA PHE A 605 -29.07 -9.45 0.84
C PHE A 605 -29.65 -10.80 0.40
N THR A 606 -30.89 -11.08 0.81
CA THR A 606 -31.73 -12.15 0.22
C THR A 606 -33.00 -11.61 -0.42
N HIS A 607 -33.42 -10.40 -0.03
CA HIS A 607 -34.62 -9.75 -0.50
C HIS A 607 -34.42 -8.25 -0.77
N PHE A 608 -34.86 -7.82 -1.95
CA PHE A 608 -35.01 -6.42 -2.30
C PHE A 608 -36.27 -6.24 -3.15
N THR A 609 -37.11 -5.28 -2.81
CA THR A 609 -38.26 -4.88 -3.63
C THR A 609 -38.29 -3.36 -3.68
N GLY A 610 -38.16 -2.79 -4.87
CA GLY A 610 -38.34 -1.36 -5.12
C GLY A 610 -39.37 -1.09 -6.21
N ASP A 611 -39.73 0.18 -6.38
CA ASP A 611 -40.78 0.63 -7.33
C ASP A 611 -40.63 0.08 -8.76
N GLN A 612 -39.39 -0.16 -9.19
CA GLN A 612 -39.07 -0.55 -10.57
C GLN A 612 -38.49 -1.96 -10.71
N LEU A 613 -37.90 -2.49 -9.64
CA LEU A 613 -37.08 -3.70 -9.67
C LEU A 613 -37.27 -4.48 -8.37
N SER A 614 -37.33 -5.81 -8.47
CA SER A 614 -37.23 -6.69 -7.31
C SER A 614 -36.17 -7.76 -7.55
N PHE A 615 -35.46 -8.14 -6.49
CA PHE A 615 -34.45 -9.20 -6.47
C PHE A 615 -34.70 -10.14 -5.29
N ARG A 616 -34.53 -11.44 -5.53
CA ARG A 616 -34.57 -12.47 -4.48
C ARG A 616 -33.41 -13.45 -4.67
N SER A 617 -32.83 -13.90 -3.57
CA SER A 617 -31.81 -14.94 -3.57
C SER A 617 -32.07 -15.94 -2.45
N GLU A 618 -31.89 -17.23 -2.71
CA GLU A 618 -32.04 -18.30 -1.69
C GLU A 618 -30.97 -18.23 -0.60
N ILE A 619 -29.82 -17.62 -0.90
CA ILE A 619 -28.70 -17.43 0.02
C ILE A 619 -28.30 -15.95 0.04
N PRO A 620 -27.66 -15.45 1.11
CA PRO A 620 -27.11 -14.11 1.12
C PRO A 620 -26.08 -13.92 0.00
N VAL A 621 -26.27 -12.86 -0.79
CA VAL A 621 -25.34 -12.47 -1.86
C VAL A 621 -25.08 -10.97 -1.82
N THR A 622 -23.94 -10.53 -2.35
CA THR A 622 -23.68 -9.12 -2.61
C THR A 622 -23.90 -8.83 -4.09
N LEU A 623 -24.78 -7.89 -4.40
CA LEU A 623 -25.10 -7.48 -5.77
C LEU A 623 -24.71 -6.03 -6.00
N PHE A 624 -23.90 -5.81 -7.03
CA PHE A 624 -23.72 -4.50 -7.63
C PHE A 624 -24.36 -4.51 -9.02
N LEU A 625 -25.17 -3.51 -9.35
CA LEU A 625 -25.77 -3.30 -10.67
C LEU A 625 -25.72 -1.84 -11.08
N GLU A 626 -25.49 -1.62 -12.37
CA GLU A 626 -25.46 -0.32 -13.02
C GLU A 626 -26.30 -0.37 -14.29
N LYS A 627 -27.19 0.61 -14.44
CA LYS A 627 -28.00 0.82 -15.63
C LYS A 627 -27.16 1.40 -16.76
N THR A 628 -27.42 0.90 -17.95
CA THR A 628 -26.87 1.33 -19.24
C THR A 628 -28.03 1.61 -20.19
N ASP A 629 -27.75 2.19 -21.35
CA ASP A 629 -28.76 2.46 -22.38
C ASP A 629 -29.46 1.17 -22.90
N LEU A 630 -28.79 0.01 -22.78
CA LEU A 630 -29.25 -1.26 -23.37
C LEU A 630 -29.55 -2.35 -22.33
N GLY A 631 -29.56 -1.99 -21.04
CA GLY A 631 -29.83 -2.94 -19.95
C GLY A 631 -29.01 -2.68 -18.70
N TRP A 632 -28.70 -3.75 -17.97
CA TRP A 632 -28.01 -3.69 -16.67
C TRP A 632 -26.72 -4.51 -16.68
N GLN A 633 -25.71 -4.04 -15.96
CA GLN A 633 -24.45 -4.75 -15.81
C GLN A 633 -23.94 -4.67 -14.38
N GLY A 634 -23.18 -5.67 -13.95
CA GLY A 634 -22.56 -5.64 -12.63
C GLY A 634 -22.00 -6.98 -12.19
N TYR A 635 -22.12 -7.28 -10.89
CA TYR A 635 -21.47 -8.43 -10.29
C TYR A 635 -22.28 -8.99 -9.13
N ILE A 636 -22.31 -10.32 -9.02
CA ILE A 636 -22.81 -11.04 -7.85
C ILE A 636 -21.64 -11.72 -7.16
N GLU A 637 -21.51 -11.50 -5.87
CA GLU A 637 -20.57 -12.13 -4.96
C GLU A 637 -21.33 -13.03 -3.98
N THR A 638 -20.81 -14.23 -3.73
CA THR A 638 -21.30 -15.17 -2.72
C THR A 638 -20.13 -15.90 -2.04
N GLU A 639 -20.27 -16.18 -0.75
CA GLU A 639 -19.33 -17.01 0.01
C GLU A 639 -19.44 -18.50 -0.37
N HIS A 640 -20.56 -18.90 -0.98
CA HIS A 640 -20.85 -20.29 -1.34
C HIS A 640 -20.41 -20.62 -2.78
N GLU A 641 -19.12 -20.46 -3.09
CA GLU A 641 -18.56 -20.58 -4.45
C GLU A 641 -18.89 -21.90 -5.20
N PHE A 642 -19.15 -22.97 -4.44
CA PHE A 642 -19.41 -24.30 -5.01
C PHE A 642 -20.87 -24.75 -4.93
N GLN A 643 -21.73 -24.01 -4.21
CA GLN A 643 -23.13 -24.36 -4.04
C GLN A 643 -24.00 -23.63 -5.08
N PRO A 644 -24.87 -24.33 -5.82
CA PRO A 644 -25.84 -23.66 -6.66
C PRO A 644 -26.94 -23.00 -5.83
N TYR A 645 -27.45 -21.86 -6.28
CA TYR A 645 -28.54 -21.13 -5.65
C TYR A 645 -29.47 -20.54 -6.71
N VAL A 646 -30.73 -20.27 -6.34
CA VAL A 646 -31.67 -19.56 -7.20
C VAL A 646 -31.59 -18.06 -6.94
N PHE A 647 -31.41 -17.30 -8.01
CA PHE A 647 -31.48 -15.85 -8.04
C PHE A 647 -32.64 -15.43 -8.95
N SER A 648 -33.61 -14.69 -8.41
CA SER A 648 -34.76 -14.18 -9.15
C SER A 648 -34.71 -12.68 -9.28
N TYR A 649 -35.22 -12.16 -10.40
CA TYR A 649 -35.50 -10.74 -10.53
C TYR A 649 -36.80 -10.47 -11.29
N GLU A 650 -37.38 -9.31 -11.03
CA GLU A 650 -38.57 -8.76 -11.69
C GLU A 650 -38.33 -7.30 -12.08
N GLY A 651 -39.01 -6.83 -13.13
CA GLY A 651 -38.96 -5.42 -13.57
C GLY A 651 -37.96 -5.13 -14.71
N ILE A 652 -37.10 -6.09 -15.08
CA ILE A 652 -36.15 -5.94 -16.20
C ILE A 652 -36.64 -6.72 -17.43
N PHE A 653 -37.29 -6.02 -18.35
CA PHE A 653 -37.74 -6.54 -19.64
C PHE A 653 -36.61 -6.53 -20.68
N SER A 654 -35.52 -7.27 -20.41
CA SER A 654 -34.41 -7.40 -21.35
C SER A 654 -33.85 -8.82 -21.36
N PHE A 655 -33.56 -9.33 -22.55
CA PHE A 655 -32.90 -10.62 -22.81
C PHE A 655 -31.73 -10.36 -23.77
N PRO A 656 -30.58 -11.03 -23.62
CA PRO A 656 -30.26 -12.15 -22.71
C PRO A 656 -29.91 -11.75 -21.27
N PHE A 657 -30.08 -12.67 -20.32
CA PHE A 657 -29.37 -12.65 -19.03
C PHE A 657 -28.09 -13.48 -19.19
N LYS A 658 -26.94 -12.88 -18.90
CA LYS A 658 -25.65 -13.55 -18.92
C LYS A 658 -25.05 -13.54 -17.52
N PHE A 659 -24.49 -14.68 -17.14
CA PHE A 659 -23.70 -14.84 -15.94
C PHE A 659 -22.31 -15.32 -16.32
N ASN A 660 -21.26 -14.61 -15.92
CA ASN A 660 -19.89 -14.85 -16.38
C ASN A 660 -19.79 -14.93 -17.91
N ARG A 661 -20.48 -14.01 -18.60
CA ARG A 661 -20.56 -13.92 -20.07
C ARG A 661 -21.25 -15.10 -20.78
N ILE A 662 -21.84 -16.03 -20.02
CA ILE A 662 -22.60 -17.17 -20.55
C ILE A 662 -24.08 -16.84 -20.44
N VAL A 663 -24.82 -16.95 -21.54
CA VAL A 663 -26.28 -16.79 -21.54
C VAL A 663 -26.90 -17.90 -20.69
N ILE A 664 -27.62 -17.53 -19.65
CA ILE A 664 -28.38 -18.47 -18.81
C ILE A 664 -29.86 -18.27 -19.10
N HIS A 665 -30.56 -19.37 -19.39
CA HIS A 665 -32.01 -19.34 -19.53
C HIS A 665 -32.68 -19.44 -18.15
N PRO A 666 -33.80 -18.75 -17.92
CA PRO A 666 -34.52 -18.85 -16.65
C PRO A 666 -34.97 -20.29 -16.42
N SER A 667 -34.74 -20.80 -15.21
CA SER A 667 -35.20 -22.10 -14.74
C SER A 667 -36.71 -22.10 -14.44
N LEU A 668 -37.26 -20.94 -14.09
CA LEU A 668 -38.67 -20.70 -13.88
C LEU A 668 -39.00 -19.28 -14.36
N THR A 669 -40.13 -19.14 -15.04
CA THR A 669 -40.73 -17.84 -15.36
C THR A 669 -42.15 -17.87 -14.82
N HIS A 670 -42.44 -17.03 -13.83
CA HIS A 670 -43.76 -16.92 -13.24
C HIS A 670 -44.17 -15.44 -13.26
N ASN A 671 -45.21 -15.11 -14.03
CA ASN A 671 -45.55 -13.72 -14.36
C ASN A 671 -44.35 -12.96 -14.98
N SER A 672 -43.96 -11.83 -14.40
CA SER A 672 -42.81 -11.01 -14.77
C SER A 672 -41.51 -11.40 -14.04
N GLU A 673 -41.57 -12.29 -13.06
CA GLU A 673 -40.40 -12.78 -12.32
C GLU A 673 -39.68 -13.88 -13.13
N LYS A 674 -38.35 -13.76 -13.20
CA LYS A 674 -37.46 -14.74 -13.83
C LYS A 674 -36.47 -15.27 -12.82
N SER A 675 -36.38 -16.58 -12.68
CA SER A 675 -35.48 -17.25 -11.73
C SER A 675 -34.36 -18.01 -12.43
N TYR A 676 -33.12 -17.83 -11.99
CA TYR A 676 -31.91 -18.39 -12.56
C TYR A 676 -31.20 -19.23 -11.53
N ARG A 677 -30.77 -20.44 -11.91
CA ARG A 677 -29.89 -21.27 -11.07
C ARG A 677 -28.44 -20.88 -11.37
N LEU A 678 -27.80 -20.21 -10.42
CA LEU A 678 -26.41 -19.75 -10.52
C LEU A 678 -25.49 -20.63 -9.66
N LYS A 679 -24.19 -20.52 -9.88
CA LYS A 679 -23.16 -21.18 -9.05
C LYS A 679 -21.96 -20.26 -8.90
N GLY A 680 -21.62 -19.97 -7.65
CA GLY A 680 -20.53 -19.09 -7.26
C GLY A 680 -20.71 -17.63 -7.64
N SER A 681 -19.61 -16.88 -7.62
CA SER A 681 -19.57 -15.45 -7.93
C SER A 681 -19.35 -15.18 -9.43
N GLY A 682 -19.84 -14.05 -9.93
CA GLY A 682 -19.68 -13.75 -11.36
C GLY A 682 -20.23 -12.43 -11.84
N SER A 683 -19.82 -12.06 -13.06
CA SER A 683 -20.40 -10.90 -13.73
C SER A 683 -21.85 -11.18 -14.12
N VAL A 684 -22.67 -10.13 -14.05
CA VAL A 684 -24.06 -10.15 -14.48
C VAL A 684 -24.24 -9.15 -15.60
N GLU A 685 -24.83 -9.58 -16.70
CA GLU A 685 -25.24 -8.71 -17.80
C GLU A 685 -26.70 -9.03 -18.20
N ILE A 686 -27.59 -8.05 -18.16
CA ILE A 686 -29.02 -8.21 -18.46
C ILE A 686 -29.38 -7.27 -19.63
N GLY A 687 -29.64 -7.83 -20.81
CA GLY A 687 -29.91 -7.09 -22.04
C GLY A 687 -28.82 -7.22 -23.11
N THR A 688 -28.89 -6.38 -24.14
CA THR A 688 -28.00 -6.42 -25.30
C THR A 688 -26.82 -5.47 -25.13
N LEU A 689 -26.03 -5.66 -24.07
CA LEU A 689 -24.91 -4.78 -23.75
C LEU A 689 -23.81 -4.84 -24.80
N LEU A 690 -23.23 -3.67 -25.09
CA LEU A 690 -22.08 -3.51 -25.99
C LEU A 690 -20.75 -3.77 -25.28
N THR A 691 -20.66 -3.43 -24.00
CA THR A 691 -19.43 -3.57 -23.21
C THR A 691 -19.66 -4.61 -22.12
N PRO A 692 -18.94 -5.74 -22.11
CA PRO A 692 -19.06 -6.74 -21.06
C PRO A 692 -18.38 -6.25 -19.77
N VAL A 693 -18.85 -6.73 -18.63
CA VAL A 693 -18.16 -6.53 -17.35
C VAL A 693 -16.76 -7.13 -17.45
N LEU A 694 -15.75 -6.33 -17.11
CA LEU A 694 -14.37 -6.76 -17.07
C LEU A 694 -14.11 -7.40 -15.71
N ARG A 695 -13.51 -8.60 -15.74
CA ARG A 695 -12.92 -9.25 -14.56
C ARG A 695 -11.42 -9.31 -14.81
N PRO A 696 -10.57 -8.86 -13.87
CA PRO A 696 -9.14 -8.93 -14.07
C PRO A 696 -8.71 -10.39 -14.18
N TYR A 697 -7.76 -10.64 -15.06
CA TYR A 697 -7.12 -11.94 -15.16
C TYR A 697 -6.33 -12.18 -13.86
N ARG A 698 -6.63 -13.27 -13.15
CA ARG A 698 -5.75 -13.78 -12.10
C ARG A 698 -4.72 -14.67 -12.75
N TYR A 699 -3.45 -14.41 -12.47
CA TYR A 699 -2.40 -15.28 -12.93
C TYR A 699 -2.47 -16.57 -12.14
N HIS A 700 -3.04 -17.60 -12.74
CA HIS A 700 -2.88 -18.95 -12.21
C HIS A 700 -1.42 -19.34 -12.43
N GLN A 701 -0.57 -19.13 -11.42
CA GLN A 701 0.73 -19.80 -11.37
C GLN A 701 0.45 -21.27 -11.66
N ALA A 702 1.09 -21.81 -12.71
CA ALA A 702 1.04 -23.24 -12.93
C ALA A 702 1.42 -23.89 -11.58
N PRO A 703 0.62 -24.85 -11.08
CA PRO A 703 0.91 -25.47 -9.79
C PRO A 703 2.37 -25.92 -9.80
N PRO A 704 3.10 -25.80 -8.67
CA PRO A 704 4.48 -26.26 -8.58
C PRO A 704 4.62 -27.59 -9.31
N LEU A 705 5.67 -27.76 -10.12
CA LEU A 705 5.86 -28.98 -10.90
C LEU A 705 5.81 -30.23 -10.01
N ILE A 706 6.16 -30.11 -8.72
CA ILE A 706 5.96 -31.15 -7.71
C ILE A 706 4.49 -31.49 -7.45
N GLU A 707 3.63 -30.49 -7.24
CA GLU A 707 2.19 -30.66 -7.08
C GLU A 707 1.57 -31.19 -8.38
N TRP A 708 1.97 -30.63 -9.52
CA TRP A 708 1.54 -31.08 -10.83
C TRP A 708 1.94 -32.55 -11.07
N ALA A 709 3.18 -32.94 -10.77
CA ALA A 709 3.64 -34.32 -10.90
C ALA A 709 2.89 -35.25 -9.94
N SER A 710 2.61 -34.81 -8.71
CA SER A 710 1.85 -35.58 -7.72
C SER A 710 0.41 -35.88 -8.18
N LYS A 711 -0.17 -35.00 -9.02
CA LYS A 711 -1.51 -35.13 -9.58
C LYS A 711 -1.56 -35.92 -10.90
N ASN A 712 -0.41 -36.28 -11.49
CA ASN A 712 -0.35 -37.02 -12.75
C ASN A 712 -0.27 -38.53 -12.54
N VAL A 713 -1.01 -39.30 -13.34
CA VAL A 713 -1.05 -40.78 -13.27
C VAL A 713 0.29 -41.41 -13.70
N HIS A 714 1.08 -40.72 -14.52
CA HIS A 714 2.38 -41.20 -15.03
C HIS A 714 3.47 -40.12 -14.91
N PRO A 715 3.90 -39.77 -13.67
CA PRO A 715 4.78 -38.63 -13.43
C PRO A 715 6.16 -38.82 -14.05
N LYS A 716 6.68 -40.06 -14.09
CA LYS A 716 8.01 -40.38 -14.66
C LYS A 716 8.07 -40.11 -16.16
N THR A 717 7.13 -40.64 -16.93
CA THR A 717 7.07 -40.46 -18.39
C THR A 717 6.95 -38.98 -18.77
N ARG A 718 6.21 -38.21 -17.97
CA ARG A 718 6.12 -36.76 -18.20
C ARG A 718 7.38 -36.02 -17.77
N TYR A 719 7.96 -36.36 -16.61
CA TYR A 719 9.24 -35.80 -16.18
C TYR A 719 10.33 -36.03 -17.24
N GLU A 720 10.38 -37.19 -17.87
CA GLU A 720 11.32 -37.48 -18.96
C GLU A 720 11.10 -36.56 -20.18
N SER A 721 9.85 -36.21 -20.48
CA SER A 721 9.47 -35.27 -21.55
C SER A 721 9.72 -33.78 -21.23
N TRP A 722 10.02 -33.43 -19.98
CA TRP A 722 10.28 -32.05 -19.59
C TRP A 722 11.59 -31.50 -20.15
N SER A 723 11.60 -30.19 -20.40
CA SER A 723 12.84 -29.48 -20.75
C SER A 723 13.85 -29.55 -19.59
N PRO A 724 15.16 -29.39 -19.85
CA PRO A 724 16.17 -29.31 -18.80
C PRO A 724 15.83 -28.27 -17.71
N TYR A 725 15.27 -27.13 -18.12
CA TYR A 725 14.81 -26.07 -17.21
C TYR A 725 13.68 -26.52 -16.28
N GLN A 726 12.64 -27.17 -16.83
CA GLN A 726 11.53 -27.72 -16.03
C GLN A 726 12.01 -28.81 -15.07
N LYS A 727 12.95 -29.66 -15.50
CA LYS A 727 13.59 -30.67 -14.64
C LYS A 727 14.36 -30.01 -13.49
N GLN A 728 15.07 -28.91 -13.75
CA GLN A 728 15.79 -28.16 -12.71
C GLN A 728 14.84 -27.49 -11.71
N ILE A 729 13.77 -26.82 -12.18
CA ILE A 729 12.74 -26.25 -11.31
C ILE A 729 12.14 -27.33 -10.40
N PHE A 730 11.78 -28.48 -10.97
CA PHE A 730 11.21 -29.59 -10.21
C PHE A 730 12.17 -30.12 -9.13
N ARG A 731 13.47 -30.24 -9.44
CA ARG A 731 14.49 -30.65 -8.45
C ARG A 731 14.61 -29.63 -7.32
N ASN A 732 14.63 -28.33 -7.66
CA ASN A 732 14.69 -27.26 -6.66
C ASN A 732 13.43 -27.27 -5.77
N GLN A 733 12.25 -27.50 -6.37
CA GLN A 733 10.98 -27.62 -5.63
C GLN A 733 10.94 -28.85 -4.72
N ILE A 734 11.46 -30.00 -5.16
CA ILE A 734 11.62 -31.18 -4.30
C ILE A 734 12.53 -30.85 -3.12
N MET A 735 13.68 -30.22 -3.37
CA MET A 735 14.61 -29.87 -2.29
C MET A 735 14.00 -28.89 -1.29
N SER A 736 13.33 -27.84 -1.75
CA SER A 736 12.59 -26.91 -0.88
C SER A 736 11.53 -27.65 -0.07
N THR A 737 10.66 -28.43 -0.72
CA THR A 737 9.57 -29.13 -0.04
C THR A 737 10.08 -30.14 0.99
N VAL A 738 11.19 -30.82 0.72
CA VAL A 738 11.83 -31.75 1.67
C VAL A 738 12.44 -30.99 2.86
N LEU A 739 13.09 -29.86 2.62
CA LEU A 739 13.62 -29.00 3.68
C LEU A 739 12.48 -28.44 4.54
N ASP A 740 11.43 -27.90 3.92
CA ASP A 740 10.26 -27.36 4.60
C ASP A 740 9.54 -28.45 5.41
N GLY A 741 9.37 -29.65 4.84
CA GLY A 741 8.80 -30.81 5.53
C GLY A 741 9.68 -31.32 6.68
N PHE A 742 11.01 -31.26 6.53
CA PHE A 742 11.95 -31.57 7.61
C PHE A 742 11.83 -30.55 8.75
N PHE A 743 11.78 -29.25 8.44
CA PHE A 743 11.59 -28.19 9.43
C PHE A 743 10.23 -28.30 10.12
N MET A 744 9.13 -28.49 9.38
CA MET A 744 7.81 -28.71 9.95
C MET A 744 7.74 -29.99 10.80
N GLY A 745 8.41 -31.06 10.37
CA GLY A 745 8.51 -32.32 11.15
C GLY A 745 9.26 -32.11 12.46
N PHE A 746 10.33 -31.32 12.44
CA PHE A 746 11.09 -30.91 13.63
C PHE A 746 10.23 -30.04 14.57
N ASP A 747 9.49 -29.09 14.00
CA ASP A 747 8.58 -28.19 14.71
C ASP A 747 7.40 -28.96 15.36
N ASN A 748 6.87 -29.97 14.69
CA ASN A 748 5.83 -30.84 15.21
C ASN A 748 6.35 -31.86 16.25
N LEU A 749 7.57 -32.36 16.10
CA LEU A 749 8.25 -33.17 17.12
C LEU A 749 8.51 -32.37 18.41
N GLN A 750 8.84 -31.08 18.28
CA GLN A 750 8.95 -30.14 19.40
C GLN A 750 7.62 -29.94 20.14
N LYS A 751 6.49 -29.88 19.40
CA LYS A 751 5.14 -29.67 19.95
C LYS A 751 4.54 -30.92 20.62
N GLY A 752 4.87 -32.12 20.13
CA GLY A 752 4.21 -33.36 20.54
C GLY A 752 4.81 -34.11 21.74
N TRP A 753 6.12 -34.02 21.98
CA TRP A 753 6.79 -34.90 22.96
C TRP A 753 7.33 -34.22 24.21
N PHE A 754 7.60 -32.91 24.19
CA PHE A 754 8.29 -32.27 25.30
C PHE A 754 7.62 -30.95 25.68
N GLY A 755 6.61 -31.06 26.54
CA GLY A 755 6.03 -29.91 27.24
C GLY A 755 7.10 -29.12 28.00
N GLY A 756 7.57 -28.04 27.39
CA GLY A 756 8.12 -26.85 28.06
C GLY A 756 9.32 -27.05 28.99
N ARG A 757 10.34 -27.86 28.67
CA ARG A 757 11.61 -27.85 29.42
C ARG A 757 12.84 -27.47 28.59
N ARG A 758 13.45 -26.37 29.04
CA ARG A 758 14.61 -25.57 28.56
C ARG A 758 15.88 -26.31 28.08
N LEU A 759 16.01 -27.64 28.20
CA LEU A 759 17.29 -28.31 27.94
C LEU A 759 17.53 -28.59 26.45
N LEU A 760 16.48 -28.87 25.68
CA LEU A 760 16.57 -29.06 24.22
C LEU A 760 16.39 -27.76 23.44
N THR A 761 15.80 -26.73 24.06
CA THR A 761 15.85 -25.36 23.53
C THR A 761 17.30 -24.92 23.37
N ASN A 762 18.19 -25.31 24.27
CA ASN A 762 19.62 -25.02 24.15
C ASN A 762 20.32 -25.84 23.06
N VAL A 763 19.88 -27.06 22.75
CA VAL A 763 20.44 -27.85 21.62
C VAL A 763 19.90 -27.36 20.28
N GLY A 764 18.62 -26.96 20.25
CA GLY A 764 18.00 -26.22 19.14
C GLY A 764 18.70 -24.88 18.91
N TYR A 765 18.95 -24.09 19.96
CA TYR A 765 19.75 -22.85 19.93
C TYR A 765 21.24 -23.10 19.65
N THR A 766 21.78 -24.30 19.87
CA THR A 766 23.16 -24.63 19.51
C THR A 766 23.28 -25.04 18.05
N LEU A 767 22.30 -25.76 17.48
CA LEU A 767 22.26 -26.09 16.05
C LEU A 767 21.79 -24.89 15.21
N GLN A 768 20.81 -24.14 15.70
CA GLN A 768 20.47 -22.79 15.23
C GLN A 768 21.68 -21.87 15.41
N GLY A 769 22.41 -21.96 16.53
CA GLY A 769 23.62 -21.20 16.78
C GLY A 769 24.76 -21.53 15.81
N ILE A 770 24.90 -22.77 15.35
CA ILE A 770 25.92 -23.20 14.37
C ILE A 770 25.51 -22.80 12.94
N VAL A 771 24.22 -22.89 12.59
CA VAL A 771 23.70 -22.45 11.27
C VAL A 771 23.63 -20.92 11.19
N GLU A 772 23.27 -20.25 12.28
CA GLU A 772 23.28 -18.79 12.39
C GLU A 772 24.69 -18.22 12.55
N GLU A 773 25.64 -18.88 13.22
CA GLU A 773 27.07 -18.47 13.23
C GLU A 773 27.68 -18.54 11.84
N SER A 774 27.33 -19.55 11.03
CA SER A 774 27.75 -19.60 9.63
C SER A 774 27.11 -18.50 8.75
N TYR A 775 26.09 -17.82 9.28
CA TYR A 775 25.43 -16.63 8.72
C TYR A 775 25.83 -15.32 9.44
N LYS A 776 26.68 -15.37 10.49
CA LYS A 776 27.00 -14.24 11.38
C LYS A 776 28.49 -14.17 11.71
N SER A 777 29.28 -13.54 10.84
CA SER A 777 30.42 -12.71 11.30
C SER A 777 30.65 -11.64 10.22
N SER A 778 30.72 -10.33 10.45
CA SER A 778 30.81 -9.47 11.65
C SER A 778 30.32 -8.06 11.23
N SER A 779 29.74 -7.21 12.06
CA SER A 779 30.47 -6.46 13.08
C SER A 779 29.53 -5.77 14.05
N ALA A 780 29.94 -5.75 15.31
CA ALA A 780 29.33 -4.98 16.38
C ALA A 780 29.71 -3.50 16.24
N SER A 781 28.69 -2.67 16.03
CA SER A 781 28.46 -1.47 16.82
C SER A 781 26.95 -1.26 16.85
N THR A 782 26.35 -1.59 18.01
CA THR A 782 24.92 -1.45 18.36
C THR A 782 23.95 -2.01 17.32
N LEU A 783 23.97 -3.33 17.10
CA LEU A 783 22.89 -4.01 16.39
C LEU A 783 21.76 -4.24 17.39
N ASP A 784 20.89 -3.25 17.49
CA ASP A 784 19.68 -3.29 18.30
C ASP A 784 18.66 -4.18 17.56
N LEU A 785 18.83 -5.49 17.68
CA LEU A 785 17.95 -6.47 17.05
C LEU A 785 16.58 -6.38 17.73
N ARG A 786 15.71 -5.50 17.23
CA ARG A 786 14.33 -5.36 17.70
C ARG A 786 13.52 -6.53 17.16
N ILE A 787 13.32 -7.54 18.00
CA ILE A 787 12.40 -8.64 17.69
C ILE A 787 11.00 -8.19 18.12
N PRO A 788 10.08 -7.95 17.18
CA PRO A 788 8.69 -7.71 17.53
C PRO A 788 8.17 -8.95 18.25
N HIS A 789 7.66 -8.76 19.45
CA HIS A 789 7.07 -9.83 20.24
C HIS A 789 5.66 -9.43 20.63
N ARG A 790 4.78 -10.44 20.63
CA ARG A 790 3.38 -10.30 20.94
C ARG A 790 3.00 -11.35 21.97
N TYR A 791 2.52 -10.90 23.12
CA TYR A 791 2.01 -11.76 24.18
C TYR A 791 0.50 -11.52 24.31
N ASP A 792 -0.30 -12.57 24.11
CA ASP A 792 -1.74 -12.54 24.40
C ASP A 792 -2.01 -13.70 25.34
N THR A 793 -2.40 -13.40 26.57
CA THR A 793 -2.75 -14.41 27.56
C THR A 793 -4.08 -14.09 28.20
N ASN A 794 -4.84 -15.15 28.42
CA ASN A 794 -6.07 -15.13 29.18
C ASN A 794 -5.92 -16.03 30.39
N PHE A 795 -6.22 -15.50 31.57
CA PHE A 795 -6.27 -16.30 32.80
C PHE A 795 -7.44 -15.87 33.68
N ARG A 796 -7.95 -16.81 34.48
CA ARG A 796 -9.05 -16.56 35.41
C ARG A 796 -8.52 -16.48 36.84
N THR A 797 -8.93 -15.43 37.56
CA THR A 797 -8.69 -15.29 39.00
C THR A 797 -10.02 -15.06 39.71
N GLY A 798 -10.51 -16.09 40.41
CA GLY A 798 -11.82 -16.06 41.04
C GLY A 798 -12.95 -15.87 40.02
N SER A 799 -13.80 -14.87 40.23
CA SER A 799 -14.92 -14.51 39.34
C SER A 799 -14.54 -13.49 38.25
N SER A 800 -13.25 -13.27 38.01
CA SER A 800 -12.76 -12.33 37.01
C SER A 800 -11.85 -13.03 35.99
N THR A 801 -11.99 -12.64 34.72
CA THR A 801 -11.13 -13.04 33.62
C THR A 801 -10.22 -11.87 33.30
N TRP A 802 -8.91 -12.14 33.28
CA TRP A 802 -7.89 -11.20 32.83
C TRP A 802 -7.47 -11.59 31.42
N ARG A 803 -7.44 -10.60 30.54
CA ARG A 803 -6.69 -10.65 29.28
C ARG A 803 -5.57 -9.65 29.39
N ILE A 804 -4.34 -10.13 29.26
CA ILE A 804 -3.17 -9.28 29.14
C ILE A 804 -2.68 -9.46 27.72
N PHE A 805 -2.64 -8.34 27.03
CA PHE A 805 -2.11 -8.26 25.70
C PHE A 805 -0.94 -7.26 25.71
N GLU A 806 0.21 -7.69 25.21
CA GLU A 806 1.42 -6.89 25.13
C GLU A 806 2.02 -7.01 23.74
N GLU A 807 2.31 -5.86 23.13
CA GLU A 807 3.10 -5.75 21.91
C GLU A 807 4.33 -4.91 22.22
N GLY A 808 5.49 -5.36 21.76
CA GLY A 808 6.73 -4.66 22.02
C GLY A 808 7.88 -5.13 21.16
N ASP A 809 9.05 -4.55 21.40
CA ASP A 809 10.32 -5.04 20.87
C ASP A 809 11.15 -5.63 22.00
N ILE A 810 11.77 -6.76 21.74
CA ILE A 810 12.93 -7.21 22.52
C ILE A 810 14.15 -6.68 21.79
N SER A 811 14.95 -5.83 22.43
CA SER A 811 16.25 -5.40 21.92
C SER A 811 17.37 -5.77 22.89
N ALA A 812 18.61 -5.41 22.54
CA ALA A 812 19.74 -5.59 23.46
C ALA A 812 19.62 -4.73 24.73
N GLU A 813 18.82 -3.65 24.67
CA GLU A 813 18.56 -2.73 25.78
C GLU A 813 17.41 -3.18 26.71
N GLY A 814 16.68 -4.24 26.33
CA GLY A 814 15.59 -4.82 27.14
C GLY A 814 14.29 -5.00 26.37
N ILE A 815 13.21 -5.24 27.12
CA ILE A 815 11.84 -5.32 26.59
C ILE A 815 11.27 -3.90 26.54
N SER A 816 11.01 -3.41 25.34
CA SER A 816 10.29 -2.16 25.10
C SER A 816 8.82 -2.48 24.81
N ILE A 817 7.94 -2.14 25.75
CA ILE A 817 6.49 -2.32 25.59
C ILE A 817 5.94 -1.17 24.75
N ARG A 818 5.48 -1.47 23.53
CA ARG A 818 4.86 -0.50 22.60
C ARG A 818 3.38 -0.33 22.89
N ASN A 819 2.69 -1.42 23.19
CA ASN A 819 1.25 -1.42 23.43
C ASN A 819 0.92 -2.44 24.51
N LEU A 820 0.41 -1.97 25.65
CA LEU A 820 -0.06 -2.80 26.74
C LEU A 820 -1.56 -2.63 26.87
N HIS A 821 -2.29 -3.71 26.71
CA HIS A 821 -3.71 -3.80 26.96
C HIS A 821 -3.96 -4.75 28.11
N LEU A 822 -4.58 -4.22 29.15
CA LEU A 822 -5.03 -4.99 30.30
C LEU A 822 -6.55 -4.91 30.30
N ILE A 823 -7.22 -6.05 30.20
CA ILE A 823 -8.68 -6.12 30.29
C ILE A 823 -9.02 -7.05 31.45
N ASN A 824 -9.75 -6.54 32.42
CA ASN A 824 -10.37 -7.35 33.45
C ASN A 824 -11.89 -7.34 33.29
N GLN A 825 -12.47 -8.53 33.20
CA GLN A 825 -13.91 -8.72 33.12
C GLN A 825 -14.40 -9.53 34.31
N TRP A 826 -15.33 -8.97 35.08
CA TRP A 826 -15.97 -9.67 36.19
C TRP A 826 -17.23 -10.40 35.72
N ALA A 827 -17.59 -11.48 36.40
CA ALA A 827 -18.83 -12.22 36.17
C ALA A 827 -20.10 -11.36 36.30
N SER A 828 -20.02 -10.22 37.00
CA SER A 828 -21.11 -9.23 37.07
C SER A 828 -21.38 -8.49 35.75
N GLY A 829 -20.50 -8.63 34.75
CA GLY A 829 -20.54 -7.87 33.50
C GLY A 829 -19.74 -6.56 33.53
N MET A 830 -19.23 -6.16 34.71
CA MET A 830 -18.30 -5.03 34.81
C MET A 830 -17.00 -5.34 34.06
N THR A 831 -16.41 -4.34 33.43
CA THR A 831 -15.10 -4.46 32.80
C THR A 831 -14.28 -3.21 33.04
N VAL A 832 -13.02 -3.41 33.39
CA VAL A 832 -12.02 -2.37 33.47
C VAL A 832 -10.97 -2.69 32.42
N SER A 833 -10.67 -1.74 31.55
CA SER A 833 -9.56 -1.84 30.61
C SER A 833 -8.58 -0.70 30.79
N TYR A 834 -7.31 -1.01 30.59
CA TYR A 834 -6.24 -0.04 30.46
C TYR A 834 -5.50 -0.36 29.17
N GLN A 835 -5.28 0.67 28.36
CA GLN A 835 -4.43 0.62 27.19
C GLN A 835 -3.35 1.68 27.33
N GLY A 836 -2.10 1.25 27.53
CA GLY A 836 -0.93 2.09 27.50
C GLY A 836 -0.19 1.89 26.18
N ALA A 837 -0.10 2.92 25.36
CA ALA A 837 0.59 2.89 24.09
C ALA A 837 1.75 3.89 24.04
N ARG A 838 2.91 3.42 23.62
CA ARG A 838 4.12 4.19 23.34
C ARG A 838 4.54 3.95 21.90
N TRP A 839 3.88 4.66 20.97
CA TRP A 839 4.10 4.51 19.53
C TRP A 839 5.38 5.20 19.03
N PHE A 840 5.79 6.28 19.69
CA PHE A 840 6.97 7.10 19.36
C PHE A 840 7.89 7.24 20.57
N LYS A 841 9.13 7.67 20.36
CA LYS A 841 10.10 7.84 21.47
C LYS A 841 9.56 8.73 22.59
N ASP A 842 8.85 9.79 22.23
CA ASP A 842 8.41 10.87 23.14
C ASP A 842 6.88 11.05 23.17
N HIS A 843 6.11 10.03 22.74
CA HIS A 843 4.65 10.03 22.84
C HIS A 843 4.17 8.92 23.75
N ARG A 844 3.24 9.28 24.62
CA ARG A 844 2.52 8.32 25.45
C ARG A 844 1.04 8.59 25.36
N ARG A 845 0.30 7.54 25.04
CA ARG A 845 -1.15 7.51 25.17
C ARG A 845 -1.53 6.52 26.25
N ASP A 846 -2.30 6.98 27.21
CA ASP A 846 -2.93 6.13 28.20
C ASP A 846 -4.43 6.28 28.04
N ARG A 847 -5.11 5.15 27.85
CA ARG A 847 -6.57 5.05 27.86
C ARG A 847 -6.95 4.14 29.01
N PHE A 848 -7.92 4.58 29.79
CA PHE A 848 -8.48 3.82 30.89
C PHE A 848 -9.99 3.85 30.74
N ALA A 849 -10.63 2.69 30.69
CA ALA A 849 -12.07 2.59 30.58
C ALA A 849 -12.65 1.68 31.65
N ILE A 850 -13.81 2.07 32.18
CA ILE A 850 -14.65 1.28 33.07
C ILE A 850 -16.02 1.19 32.44
N HIS A 851 -16.47 -0.01 32.14
CA HIS A 851 -17.84 -0.29 31.72
C HIS A 851 -18.56 -1.05 32.84
N MET A 852 -19.70 -0.53 33.27
CA MET A 852 -20.56 -1.15 34.27
C MET A 852 -21.80 -1.77 33.63
N PRO A 853 -22.43 -2.76 34.30
CA PRO A 853 -23.72 -3.29 33.87
C PRO A 853 -24.78 -2.18 33.76
N MET A 854 -25.74 -2.35 32.85
CA MET A 854 -26.83 -1.39 32.56
C MET A 854 -26.41 -0.12 31.80
N GLY A 855 -25.29 -0.17 31.07
CA GLY A 855 -24.92 0.86 30.08
C GLY A 855 -24.29 2.12 30.68
N TRP A 856 -23.71 2.01 31.87
CA TRP A 856 -22.86 3.07 32.43
C TRP A 856 -21.41 2.83 32.02
N GLY A 857 -20.75 3.85 31.51
CA GLY A 857 -19.35 3.79 31.08
C GLY A 857 -18.61 5.05 31.50
N MET A 858 -17.35 4.90 31.86
CA MET A 858 -16.41 6.01 31.98
C MET A 858 -15.15 5.66 31.22
N GLU A 859 -14.76 6.51 30.29
CA GLU A 859 -13.48 6.44 29.62
C GLU A 859 -12.66 7.68 29.94
N TYR A 860 -11.37 7.49 30.16
CA TYR A 860 -10.40 8.53 30.40
C TYR A 860 -9.22 8.32 29.46
N GLN A 861 -8.91 9.32 28.65
CA GLN A 861 -7.78 9.27 27.72
C GLN A 861 -6.85 10.46 27.94
N ILE A 862 -5.56 10.17 28.06
CA ILE A 862 -4.48 11.15 27.97
C ILE A 862 -3.65 10.84 26.72
N ALA A 863 -3.38 11.85 25.91
CA ALA A 863 -2.35 11.80 24.86
C ALA A 863 -1.39 12.99 25.04
N ARG A 864 -0.08 12.74 24.87
CA ARG A 864 0.99 13.74 24.95
C ARG A 864 1.98 13.58 23.80
N ASN A 865 2.34 14.68 23.12
CA ASN A 865 3.28 14.70 21.99
C ASN A 865 4.72 15.10 22.36
N LEU A 866 5.62 14.90 21.37
CA LEU A 866 7.10 14.90 21.35
C LEU A 866 7.90 15.94 22.17
N ASP A 867 7.30 17.02 22.64
CA ASP A 867 7.97 18.12 23.34
C ASP A 867 7.09 18.74 24.44
N ASP A 868 6.05 18.02 24.89
CA ASP A 868 4.97 18.54 25.74
C ASP A 868 4.25 19.77 25.14
N THR A 869 4.39 20.04 23.83
CA THR A 869 3.67 21.19 23.24
C THR A 869 2.20 20.92 23.04
N GLU A 870 1.76 19.68 22.84
CA GLU A 870 0.34 19.35 22.73
C GLU A 870 -0.06 18.25 23.70
N GLN A 871 -1.07 18.55 24.53
CA GLN A 871 -1.67 17.60 25.46
C GLN A 871 -3.18 17.60 25.27
N GLN A 872 -3.76 16.40 25.28
CA GLN A 872 -5.21 16.23 25.23
C GLN A 872 -5.65 15.28 26.34
N ILE A 873 -6.62 15.74 27.12
CA ILE A 873 -7.32 14.96 28.13
C ILE A 873 -8.78 14.89 27.71
N LEU A 874 -9.29 13.68 27.52
CA LEU A 874 -10.70 13.40 27.27
C LEU A 874 -11.25 12.57 28.43
N THR A 875 -12.50 12.84 28.80
CA THR A 875 -13.24 11.95 29.68
C THR A 875 -14.63 11.77 29.10
N ASP A 876 -15.02 10.53 28.81
CA ASP A 876 -16.35 10.21 28.33
C ASP A 876 -17.13 9.55 29.45
N VAL A 877 -18.31 10.07 29.75
CA VAL A 877 -19.25 9.49 30.69
C VAL A 877 -20.49 9.09 29.91
N GLU A 878 -20.70 7.79 29.78
CA GLU A 878 -21.85 7.19 29.14
C GLU A 878 -22.84 6.70 30.19
N GLY A 879 -24.13 6.94 29.96
CA GLY A 879 -25.20 6.39 30.78
C GLY A 879 -26.48 6.19 29.97
N PRO A 880 -27.54 5.64 30.58
CA PRO A 880 -28.80 5.31 29.90
C PRO A 880 -29.56 6.52 29.33
N PHE A 881 -29.09 7.74 29.58
CA PHE A 881 -29.68 8.99 29.12
C PHE A 881 -28.85 9.70 28.03
N GLY A 882 -27.62 9.22 27.75
CA GLY A 882 -26.72 9.76 26.74
C GLY A 882 -25.25 9.79 27.16
N ILE A 883 -24.42 10.48 26.36
CA ILE A 883 -22.98 10.61 26.55
C ILE A 883 -22.64 12.07 26.90
N ILE A 884 -21.75 12.28 27.86
CA ILE A 884 -21.17 13.57 28.20
C ILE A 884 -19.65 13.44 28.11
N GLN A 885 -19.00 14.35 27.39
CA GLN A 885 -17.57 14.32 27.14
C GLN A 885 -16.94 15.69 27.47
N PRO A 886 -16.50 15.91 28.71
CA PRO A 886 -15.57 16.98 29.02
C PRO A 886 -14.18 16.68 28.45
N GLY A 887 -13.52 17.72 27.93
CA GLY A 887 -12.17 17.61 27.43
C GLY A 887 -11.38 18.90 27.61
N ILE A 888 -10.07 18.75 27.73
CA ILE A 888 -9.12 19.84 27.70
C ILE A 888 -8.06 19.50 26.66
N ARG A 889 -7.78 20.45 25.79
CA ARG A 889 -6.67 20.41 24.84
C ARG A 889 -5.81 21.64 25.07
N TRP A 890 -4.52 21.45 25.10
CA TRP A 890 -3.55 22.53 25.18
C TRP A 890 -2.51 22.37 24.08
N SER A 891 -2.16 23.48 23.45
CA SER A 891 -1.12 23.60 22.42
C SER A 891 -0.22 24.80 22.74
N ASN A 892 0.99 24.55 23.25
CA ASN A 892 2.03 25.56 23.44
C ASN A 892 2.45 26.22 22.14
N ARG A 893 2.47 25.47 21.04
CA ARG A 893 2.91 25.97 19.74
C ARG A 893 2.01 27.07 19.20
N GLN A 894 0.72 27.02 19.53
CA GLN A 894 -0.28 27.99 19.13
C GLN A 894 -0.69 28.93 20.27
N ASP A 895 -0.04 28.83 21.43
CA ASP A 895 -0.46 29.44 22.71
C ASP A 895 -1.98 29.28 22.94
N ARG A 896 -2.47 28.07 22.69
CA ARG A 896 -3.90 27.76 22.60
C ARG A 896 -4.32 26.80 23.69
N ASN A 897 -5.29 27.22 24.49
CA ASN A 897 -5.94 26.41 25.52
C ASN A 897 -7.42 26.25 25.18
N GLU A 898 -7.87 25.03 24.92
CA GLU A 898 -9.27 24.72 24.64
C GLU A 898 -9.84 23.82 25.73
N SER A 899 -10.84 24.29 26.44
CA SER A 899 -11.67 23.46 27.33
C SER A 899 -13.03 23.30 26.69
N PHE A 900 -13.56 22.09 26.63
CA PHE A 900 -14.86 21.84 26.03
C PHE A 900 -15.67 20.83 26.82
N LEU A 901 -16.98 20.93 26.65
CA LEU A 901 -17.96 19.97 27.11
C LEU A 901 -18.87 19.67 25.93
N THR A 902 -18.81 18.45 25.41
CA THR A 902 -19.76 17.93 24.44
C THR A 902 -20.78 17.04 25.16
N TRP A 903 -22.02 17.04 24.71
CA TRP A 903 -23.02 16.12 25.23
C TRP A 903 -23.96 15.67 24.12
N ARG A 904 -24.42 14.43 24.23
CA ARG A 904 -25.42 13.81 23.38
C ARG A 904 -26.42 13.08 24.26
N LEU A 905 -27.53 13.73 24.54
CA LEU A 905 -28.63 13.20 25.33
C LEU A 905 -29.77 12.75 24.40
N LYS A 906 -30.69 11.92 24.92
CA LYS A 906 -31.80 11.33 24.13
C LYS A 906 -32.60 12.33 23.26
N ARG A 907 -32.66 13.61 23.66
CA ARG A 907 -33.49 14.63 22.99
C ARG A 907 -32.72 15.88 22.54
N PHE A 908 -31.45 16.00 22.88
CA PHE A 908 -30.63 17.14 22.47
C PHE A 908 -29.16 16.80 22.55
N GLN A 909 -28.38 17.43 21.69
CA GLN A 909 -26.93 17.38 21.74
C GLN A 909 -26.39 18.80 21.69
N GLY A 910 -25.18 19.01 22.16
CA GLY A 910 -24.57 20.31 22.13
C GLY A 910 -23.10 20.27 22.48
N SER A 911 -22.48 21.43 22.36
CA SER A 911 -21.13 21.64 22.84
C SER A 911 -21.01 23.05 23.39
N ILE A 912 -20.24 23.18 24.47
CA ILE A 912 -19.69 24.45 24.93
C ILE A 912 -18.18 24.32 24.85
N ARG A 913 -17.51 25.31 24.28
CA ARG A 913 -16.07 25.39 24.16
C ARG A 913 -15.59 26.75 24.64
N ARG A 914 -14.53 26.76 25.41
CA ARG A 914 -13.72 27.93 25.77
C ARG A 914 -12.39 27.78 25.07
N ILE A 915 -12.13 28.59 24.06
CA ILE A 915 -10.87 28.60 23.32
C ILE A 915 -10.12 29.87 23.72
N GLN A 916 -8.97 29.71 24.33
CA GLN A 916 -8.04 30.78 24.65
C GLN A 916 -6.87 30.70 23.68
N ILE A 917 -6.50 31.83 23.05
CA ILE A 917 -5.34 31.96 22.17
C ILE A 917 -4.59 33.23 22.63
N GLY A 918 -3.43 33.05 23.26
CA GLY A 918 -2.79 34.12 24.03
C GLY A 918 -3.74 34.70 25.08
N ASP A 919 -3.87 36.03 25.08
CA ASP A 919 -4.78 36.76 25.99
C ASP A 919 -6.25 36.75 25.54
N SER A 920 -6.53 36.31 24.32
CA SER A 920 -7.89 36.31 23.78
C SER A 920 -8.66 35.07 24.21
N VAL A 921 -9.90 35.25 24.71
CA VAL A 921 -10.79 34.15 25.08
C VAL A 921 -12.06 34.21 24.23
N MET A 922 -12.37 33.10 23.58
CA MET A 922 -13.58 32.89 22.79
C MET A 922 -14.44 31.80 23.44
N PHE A 923 -15.75 32.01 23.46
CA PHE A 923 -16.72 31.00 23.85
C PHE A 923 -17.54 30.60 22.63
N HIS A 924 -17.57 29.31 22.33
CA HIS A 924 -18.42 28.76 21.28
C HIS A 924 -19.43 27.82 21.93
N GLN A 925 -20.71 28.11 21.72
CA GLN A 925 -21.80 27.27 22.19
C GLN A 925 -22.70 26.92 21.01
N TRP A 926 -23.08 25.65 20.91
CA TRP A 926 -24.16 25.23 20.04
C TRP A 926 -25.00 24.16 20.75
N ILE A 927 -26.31 24.19 20.49
CA ILE A 927 -27.28 23.22 20.99
C ILE A 927 -28.21 22.87 19.84
N THR A 928 -28.41 21.57 19.62
CA THR A 928 -29.37 21.05 18.67
C THR A 928 -30.43 20.26 19.44
N LEU A 929 -31.69 20.69 19.34
CA LEU A 929 -32.85 19.97 19.84
C LEU A 929 -33.36 19.00 18.77
N PHE A 930 -33.52 17.73 19.14
CA PHE A 930 -34.21 16.76 18.30
C PHE A 930 -35.72 16.90 18.56
N ASN A 931 -36.42 17.67 17.75
CA ASN A 931 -37.88 17.71 17.77
C ASN A 931 -38.41 16.39 17.19
N ARG A 932 -39.08 15.57 18.02
CA ARG A 932 -40.07 14.63 17.50
C ARG A 932 -41.32 15.45 17.18
N ALA A 933 -41.52 15.76 15.90
CA ALA A 933 -42.87 15.88 15.37
C ALA A 933 -43.41 14.46 15.15
#